data_AF-A0AAN9DBD9-F1
#
_entry.id   AF-A0AAN9DBD9-F1
#
_cell.length_a   1.000
_cell.length_b   1.000
_cell.length_c   1.000
_cell.angle_alpha   90.00
_cell.angle_beta   90.00
_cell.angle_gamma   90.00
#
_symmetry.space_group_name_H-M   'P 1'
#
loop_
_entity.id
_entity.type
_entity.pdbx_description
1 polymer ?
#
loop_
_entity_poly.entity_id
_entity_poly.type
_entity_poly.pdbx_seq_one_letter_code
_entity_poly.pdbx_strand_id
1 'polypeptide(L)'
;MGEHQQDLNNEELYTGLGRGFWHAVGEVASANAAMDFLSATRSDPVYHFDSERVEGATQMLREFWGQTLLLTQAKEYQGARRSLGQLFHSLQDFYSHSNWVEMGQQEVYLHLLHPEEPSVPVASVDTPTCAQCYRFSCYSNLLEEMIRQTEPLLTTGYFSTYPVKPPGKCSHGGILDSSRHQGAEGGINKDSTSPLFSPHHFLHKEAAHLATTATLRVLQDLHKEVGPKSFLRLFSVQQPPALVFVIDTTGSMFEEITAARLRTLSIIQAREKSQRTTLPGTFILVPFHDPGFGPVRETDDPHQFMQYMEDLMALGGGDEPEMCLSALQLALTHSPPLSEIFVFTDASPKDRHLQRAVQALILEKQTKVNFLLTEDPSFKGRERGKRKRKRETLSPGRFSLYSSLSSISGGITIFTTNKDIYNVSAIVEDTTTSSKVTLLHTESESDSSNSFRVDKAVTKVMLHITGQLTHCELVSPLGSQQSLPGTDGPLAMLDSSKGLYRMSLLPPLEIGIWQLSIKAIGPTTFSILGDSSLDFLYYFAKESNETHPGLRKLEGSPIAGVPVFLVVAVTGLSSNEEASFSHVTLLGPKGESLLKVLLNSSSSYWSGEELVGYMDSVPRMPFTMRLSGKDGRGNLLERVSTEMIQPTHVQIQVLSAPQLLPGHSSTVLFEIFNHGPNRHFSLSAEDDLGYLSHQDQQRLFIGMGSSVKREVELRTPQTAQTGRAITLTLTVHAEDSPDSNYAVVHLIVIPEEPDKTPPACSSLQVESSCPSLCSQGSWKVSLVAKDRGHSGLASIQLTQGEGTLILFEVTTERHVQHFPQLHEETMGGVHLPLLQPQKDTSEINNHHLGTGAEHGHQRLEGVQLVNGDHPVNISEWTKGKPVMMHYSSGCCAPQAELVLLDRAGNMRRCHLIASQQRALRENNRAHSGEFTSQLVLMLWGHSALIFIYDPR
;
A
#
# COMPACT_ATOMS: atom_id res chain seq x y z
N MET A 1 15.55 -37.05 -25.61
CA MET A 1 14.15 -36.58 -25.85
C MET A 1 13.48 -36.07 -24.58
N GLY A 2 13.74 -36.63 -23.39
CA GLY A 2 13.18 -36.12 -22.13
C GLY A 2 13.65 -34.71 -21.72
N GLU A 3 14.97 -34.44 -21.75
CA GLU A 3 15.52 -33.13 -21.35
C GLU A 3 15.09 -31.99 -22.28
N HIS A 4 15.11 -32.23 -23.60
CA HIS A 4 14.69 -31.23 -24.60
C HIS A 4 13.22 -30.80 -24.44
N GLN A 5 12.36 -31.69 -23.95
CA GLN A 5 10.95 -31.42 -23.75
C GLN A 5 10.66 -30.74 -22.40
N GLN A 6 11.58 -30.90 -21.44
CA GLN A 6 11.54 -30.23 -20.14
C GLN A 6 12.03 -28.78 -20.25
N ASP A 7 13.04 -28.53 -21.08
CA ASP A 7 13.51 -27.18 -21.42
C ASP A 7 12.49 -26.38 -22.25
N LEU A 8 11.85 -27.01 -23.25
CA LEU A 8 10.76 -26.40 -24.02
C LEU A 8 9.55 -26.02 -23.14
N ASN A 9 9.22 -26.86 -22.14
CA ASN A 9 8.16 -26.56 -21.17
C ASN A 9 8.51 -25.40 -20.23
N ASN A 10 9.79 -25.22 -19.89
CA ASN A 10 10.24 -24.09 -19.07
C ASN A 10 10.33 -22.78 -19.89
N GLU A 11 10.69 -22.84 -21.17
CA GLU A 11 10.72 -21.69 -22.09
C GLU A 11 9.33 -21.06 -22.32
N GLU A 12 8.31 -21.88 -22.57
CA GLU A 12 6.90 -21.42 -22.64
C GLU A 12 6.41 -20.88 -21.29
N LEU A 13 6.94 -21.39 -20.17
CA LEU A 13 6.52 -20.99 -18.83
C LEU A 13 6.89 -19.53 -18.52
N TYR A 14 8.16 -19.13 -18.75
CA TYR A 14 8.65 -17.78 -18.39
C TYR A 14 8.20 -16.70 -19.37
N THR A 15 8.20 -16.98 -20.68
CA THR A 15 7.64 -16.07 -21.69
C THR A 15 6.12 -15.94 -21.60
N GLY A 16 5.46 -16.95 -21.00
CA GLY A 16 4.03 -17.02 -20.81
C GLY A 16 3.49 -16.35 -19.55
N LEU A 17 4.30 -15.95 -18.56
CA LEU A 17 3.78 -15.39 -17.29
C LEU A 17 2.99 -14.08 -17.50
N GLY A 18 3.35 -13.30 -18.51
CA GLY A 18 2.66 -12.07 -18.94
C GLY A 18 3.11 -10.81 -18.19
N ARG A 19 2.84 -9.64 -18.80
CA ARG A 19 3.18 -8.32 -18.25
C ARG A 19 2.57 -8.06 -16.86
N GLY A 20 1.33 -8.51 -16.65
CA GLY A 20 0.63 -8.37 -15.37
C GLY A 20 1.33 -9.08 -14.22
N PHE A 21 1.99 -10.22 -14.48
CA PHE A 21 2.78 -10.93 -13.46
C PHE A 21 3.98 -10.12 -13.01
N TRP A 22 4.76 -9.60 -13.95
CA TRP A 22 5.93 -8.78 -13.62
C TRP A 22 5.56 -7.47 -12.91
N HIS A 23 4.41 -6.89 -13.26
CA HIS A 23 3.87 -5.75 -12.51
C HIS A 23 3.52 -6.14 -11.06
N ALA A 24 2.84 -7.27 -10.87
CA ALA A 24 2.50 -7.77 -9.54
C ALA A 24 3.76 -8.07 -8.68
N VAL A 25 4.79 -8.68 -9.27
CA VAL A 25 6.08 -8.87 -8.60
C VAL A 25 6.73 -7.54 -8.26
N GLY A 26 6.70 -6.57 -9.18
CA GLY A 26 7.18 -5.22 -8.95
C GLY A 26 6.48 -4.48 -7.82
N GLU A 27 5.17 -4.70 -7.63
CA GLU A 27 4.43 -4.14 -6.48
C GLU A 27 4.89 -4.75 -5.15
N VAL A 28 5.12 -6.07 -5.09
CA VAL A 28 5.65 -6.74 -3.89
C VAL A 28 7.06 -6.23 -3.58
N ALA A 29 7.93 -6.15 -4.59
CA ALA A 29 9.29 -5.63 -4.44
C ALA A 29 9.31 -4.16 -4.00
N SER A 30 8.45 -3.32 -4.59
CA SER A 30 8.31 -1.91 -4.22
C SER A 30 7.80 -1.76 -2.79
N ALA A 31 6.84 -2.58 -2.34
CA ALA A 31 6.32 -2.56 -0.98
C ALA A 31 7.34 -3.07 0.06
N ASN A 32 8.18 -4.04 -0.32
CA ASN A 32 9.31 -4.47 0.48
C ASN A 32 10.31 -3.31 0.66
N ALA A 33 10.80 -2.73 -0.44
CA ALA A 33 11.75 -1.62 -0.38
C ALA A 33 11.20 -0.36 0.29
N ALA A 34 9.88 -0.11 0.21
CA ALA A 34 9.27 1.05 0.85
C ALA A 34 9.44 1.07 2.37
N MET A 35 9.59 -0.08 3.03
CA MET A 35 9.75 -0.17 4.48
C MET A 35 11.00 0.58 4.98
N ASP A 36 12.04 0.65 4.15
CA ASP A 36 13.27 1.40 4.42
C ASP A 36 13.14 2.91 4.30
N PHE A 37 12.07 3.39 3.66
CA PHE A 37 11.94 4.79 3.25
C PHE A 37 10.77 5.52 3.90
N LEU A 38 9.74 4.79 4.33
CA LEU A 38 8.56 5.39 4.94
C LEU A 38 8.91 5.90 6.35
N SER A 39 8.50 7.14 6.65
CA SER A 39 8.85 7.79 7.92
C SER A 39 8.36 7.03 9.16
N ALA A 40 7.30 6.24 9.01
CA ALA A 40 6.70 5.43 10.06
C ALA A 40 7.45 4.11 10.33
N THR A 41 8.23 3.59 9.37
CA THR A 41 8.84 2.25 9.47
C THR A 41 10.36 2.31 9.47
N ARG A 42 10.98 3.22 8.70
CA ARG A 42 12.43 3.31 8.42
C ARG A 42 13.37 3.37 9.63
N SER A 43 12.84 3.63 10.82
CA SER A 43 13.61 3.79 12.06
C SER A 43 12.97 3.05 13.23
N ASP A 44 11.95 2.24 12.97
CA ASP A 44 11.31 1.43 13.98
C ASP A 44 11.91 0.03 13.98
N PRO A 45 12.60 -0.39 15.07
CA PRO A 45 13.32 -1.64 15.13
C PRO A 45 12.43 -2.88 14.98
N VAL A 46 11.11 -2.76 15.20
CA VAL A 46 10.17 -3.86 15.03
C VAL A 46 10.09 -4.28 13.56
N TYR A 47 10.12 -3.33 12.61
CA TYR A 47 10.05 -3.61 11.17
C TYR A 47 11.33 -4.19 10.59
N HIS A 48 12.46 -3.97 11.26
CA HIS A 48 13.79 -4.37 10.79
C HIS A 48 14.43 -5.48 11.62
N PHE A 49 13.69 -6.12 12.55
CA PHE A 49 14.26 -7.11 13.48
C PHE A 49 15.49 -6.60 14.28
N ASP A 50 15.53 -5.31 14.55
CA ASP A 50 16.65 -4.67 15.23
C ASP A 50 16.47 -4.64 16.76
N SER A 51 17.56 -4.32 17.45
CA SER A 51 17.58 -3.97 18.87
C SER A 51 16.91 -4.99 19.79
N GLU A 52 17.06 -6.27 19.46
CA GLU A 52 16.51 -7.43 20.17
C GLU A 52 14.97 -7.40 20.32
N ARG A 53 14.25 -6.63 19.47
CA ARG A 53 12.78 -6.57 19.43
C ARG A 53 12.13 -7.76 18.72
N VAL A 54 12.73 -8.95 18.84
CA VAL A 54 12.36 -10.15 18.07
C VAL A 54 10.91 -10.58 18.31
N GLU A 55 10.41 -10.50 19.54
CA GLU A 55 9.02 -10.87 19.85
C GLU A 55 8.00 -9.95 19.15
N GLY A 56 8.20 -8.63 19.24
CA GLY A 56 7.36 -7.65 18.55
C GLY A 56 7.45 -7.78 17.04
N ALA A 57 8.65 -7.99 16.50
CA ALA A 57 8.88 -8.20 15.08
C ALA A 57 8.19 -9.48 14.57
N THR A 58 8.26 -10.55 15.36
CA THR A 58 7.57 -11.83 15.08
C THR A 58 6.04 -11.66 15.10
N GLN A 59 5.50 -10.91 16.06
CA GLN A 59 4.07 -10.63 16.11
C GLN A 59 3.61 -9.86 14.86
N MET A 60 4.31 -8.77 14.52
CA MET A 60 3.98 -7.93 13.37
C MET A 60 4.10 -8.69 12.04
N LEU A 61 5.10 -9.58 11.91
CA LEU A 61 5.24 -10.46 10.74
C LEU A 61 4.01 -11.37 10.57
N ARG A 62 3.49 -11.93 11.68
CA ARG A 62 2.26 -12.75 11.67
C ARG A 62 1.00 -11.93 11.40
N GLU A 63 0.97 -10.65 11.78
CA GLU A 63 -0.11 -9.73 11.44
C GLU A 63 -0.13 -9.47 9.93
N PHE A 64 1.01 -9.18 9.30
CA PHE A 64 1.09 -9.06 7.85
C PHE A 64 0.72 -10.35 7.12
N TRP A 65 1.02 -11.52 7.70
CA TRP A 65 0.59 -12.81 7.15
C TRP A 65 -0.94 -12.92 7.18
N GLY A 66 -1.57 -12.64 8.32
CA GLY A 66 -3.03 -12.65 8.47
C GLY A 66 -3.71 -11.66 7.52
N GLN A 67 -3.16 -10.46 7.38
CA GLN A 67 -3.64 -9.44 6.44
C GLN A 67 -3.53 -9.90 4.99
N THR A 68 -2.40 -10.49 4.60
CA THR A 68 -2.19 -11.02 3.24
C THR A 68 -3.23 -12.09 2.89
N LEU A 69 -3.50 -13.03 3.81
CA LEU A 69 -4.51 -14.07 3.63
C LEU A 69 -5.91 -13.46 3.46
N LEU A 70 -6.26 -12.56 4.36
CA LEU A 70 -7.58 -11.93 4.41
C LEU A 70 -7.86 -11.12 3.13
N LEU A 71 -6.89 -10.33 2.67
CA LEU A 71 -7.00 -9.53 1.44
C LEU A 71 -7.05 -10.41 0.19
N THR A 72 -6.24 -11.47 0.14
CA THR A 72 -6.26 -12.42 -0.99
C THR A 72 -7.62 -13.11 -1.11
N GLN A 73 -8.23 -13.49 0.02
CA GLN A 73 -9.57 -14.08 0.06
C GLN A 73 -10.66 -13.07 -0.33
N ALA A 74 -10.50 -11.80 0.08
CA ALA A 74 -11.37 -10.70 -0.32
C ALA A 74 -11.21 -10.28 -1.80
N LYS A 75 -10.26 -10.88 -2.54
CA LYS A 75 -9.85 -10.51 -3.91
C LYS A 75 -9.24 -9.10 -4.03
N GLU A 76 -8.82 -8.51 -2.91
CA GLU A 76 -8.13 -7.23 -2.86
C GLU A 76 -6.62 -7.43 -3.10
N TYR A 77 -6.28 -7.89 -4.31
CA TYR A 77 -4.94 -8.40 -4.61
C TYR A 77 -3.83 -7.34 -4.52
N GLN A 78 -4.12 -6.08 -4.82
CA GLN A 78 -3.13 -5.00 -4.71
C GLN A 78 -2.73 -4.76 -3.23
N GLY A 79 -3.72 -4.72 -2.34
CA GLY A 79 -3.48 -4.65 -0.89
C GLY A 79 -2.74 -5.87 -0.36
N ALA A 80 -3.12 -7.07 -0.82
CA ALA A 80 -2.44 -8.32 -0.46
C ALA A 80 -0.96 -8.32 -0.87
N ARG A 81 -0.63 -7.86 -2.08
CA ARG A 81 0.76 -7.74 -2.55
C ARG A 81 1.57 -6.73 -1.74
N ARG A 82 0.96 -5.61 -1.34
CA ARG A 82 1.59 -4.64 -0.45
C ARG A 82 1.92 -5.27 0.92
N SER A 83 0.93 -5.90 1.55
CA SER A 83 1.12 -6.60 2.83
C SER A 83 2.17 -7.71 2.75
N LEU A 84 2.21 -8.44 1.62
CA LEU A 84 3.20 -9.48 1.38
C LEU A 84 4.63 -8.91 1.23
N GLY A 85 4.79 -7.77 0.56
CA GLY A 85 6.07 -7.06 0.48
C GLY A 85 6.58 -6.62 1.86
N GLN A 86 5.69 -6.08 2.70
CA GLN A 86 6.03 -5.69 4.08
C GLN A 86 6.44 -6.90 4.93
N LEU A 87 5.73 -8.02 4.80
CA LEU A 87 6.10 -9.29 5.44
C LEU A 87 7.49 -9.74 5.00
N PHE A 88 7.76 -9.73 3.69
CA PHE A 88 9.05 -10.16 3.15
C PHE A 88 10.20 -9.30 3.63
N HIS A 89 10.00 -8.00 3.75
CA HIS A 89 11.04 -7.10 4.25
C HIS A 89 11.51 -7.52 5.64
N SER A 90 10.59 -7.57 6.62
CA SER A 90 10.95 -7.97 7.99
C SER A 90 11.46 -9.42 8.07
N LEU A 91 10.89 -10.34 7.28
CA LEU A 91 11.37 -11.73 7.23
C LEU A 91 12.82 -11.85 6.74
N GLN A 92 13.21 -11.03 5.76
CA GLN A 92 14.55 -11.03 5.19
C GLN A 92 15.54 -10.37 6.16
N ASP A 93 15.14 -9.26 6.78
CA ASP A 93 15.93 -8.53 7.79
C ASP A 93 16.30 -9.39 9.00
N PHE A 94 15.44 -10.34 9.40
CA PHE A 94 15.81 -11.29 10.46
C PHE A 94 17.14 -12.01 10.16
N TYR A 95 17.36 -12.46 8.92
CA TYR A 95 18.57 -13.21 8.57
C TYR A 95 19.80 -12.31 8.40
N SER A 96 19.62 -11.04 8.04
CA SER A 96 20.72 -10.09 7.91
C SER A 96 21.10 -9.43 9.24
N HIS A 97 20.14 -9.19 10.14
CA HIS A 97 20.34 -8.39 11.36
C HIS A 97 20.47 -9.23 12.64
N SER A 98 20.09 -10.52 12.63
CA SER A 98 20.30 -11.42 13.77
C SER A 98 21.61 -12.22 13.70
N ASN A 99 21.93 -12.95 14.76
CA ASN A 99 23.02 -13.93 14.81
C ASN A 99 22.66 -15.33 14.26
N TRP A 100 21.53 -15.50 13.56
CA TRP A 100 21.07 -16.81 13.10
C TRP A 100 22.11 -17.56 12.26
N VAL A 101 22.73 -16.87 11.31
CA VAL A 101 23.77 -17.43 10.44
C VAL A 101 25.04 -17.75 11.24
N GLU A 102 25.40 -16.88 12.17
CA GLU A 102 26.59 -17.01 13.02
C GLU A 102 26.49 -18.19 14.00
N MET A 103 25.27 -18.57 14.41
CA MET A 103 25.00 -19.81 15.15
C MET A 103 25.23 -21.07 14.31
N GLY A 104 25.53 -20.94 13.01
CA GLY A 104 25.71 -22.07 12.10
C GLY A 104 24.41 -22.70 11.63
N GLN A 105 23.27 -22.00 11.80
CA GLN A 105 21.98 -22.48 11.33
C GLN A 105 21.92 -22.46 9.80
N GLN A 106 21.46 -23.56 9.22
CA GLN A 106 21.33 -23.73 7.76
C GLN A 106 19.86 -23.83 7.32
N GLU A 107 18.93 -23.83 8.27
CA GLU A 107 17.50 -23.96 8.03
C GLU A 107 16.75 -22.66 8.39
N VAL A 108 15.56 -22.51 7.84
CA VAL A 108 14.64 -21.39 8.11
C VAL A 108 14.20 -21.45 9.57
N TYR A 109 14.18 -20.29 10.25
CA TYR A 109 13.66 -20.21 11.61
C TYR A 109 12.11 -20.24 11.61
N LEU A 110 11.55 -21.44 11.69
CA LEU A 110 10.11 -21.67 11.48
C LEU A 110 9.22 -20.92 12.50
N HIS A 111 9.70 -20.71 13.73
CA HIS A 111 8.95 -20.02 14.78
C HIS A 111 8.47 -18.62 14.35
N LEU A 112 9.15 -17.94 13.42
CA LEU A 112 8.73 -16.60 12.99
C LEU A 112 7.28 -16.58 12.47
N LEU A 113 6.85 -17.63 11.76
CA LEU A 113 5.49 -17.73 11.21
C LEU A 113 4.63 -18.82 11.87
N HIS A 114 5.26 -19.82 12.46
CA HIS A 114 4.59 -21.01 13.03
C HIS A 114 4.76 -21.00 14.55
N PRO A 115 3.82 -20.41 15.33
CA PRO A 115 3.97 -20.22 16.78
C PRO A 115 4.12 -21.51 17.60
N GLU A 116 3.69 -22.63 17.04
CA GLU A 116 3.83 -23.97 17.60
C GLU A 116 5.26 -24.51 17.53
N GLU A 117 6.10 -23.96 16.66
CA GLU A 117 7.50 -24.35 16.53
C GLU A 117 8.33 -23.80 17.71
N PRO A 118 9.41 -24.49 18.12
CA PRO A 118 10.22 -24.05 19.26
C PRO A 118 10.84 -22.65 19.07
N SER A 119 10.68 -21.79 20.07
CA SER A 119 11.33 -20.47 20.10
C SER A 119 12.77 -20.57 20.63
N VAL A 120 13.70 -19.80 20.05
CA VAL A 120 15.04 -19.60 20.61
C VAL A 120 14.98 -18.38 21.54
N PRO A 121 15.44 -18.48 22.80
CA PRO A 121 15.42 -17.37 23.74
C PRO A 121 16.29 -16.19 23.26
N VAL A 122 15.79 -14.97 23.46
CA VAL A 122 16.51 -13.73 23.12
C VAL A 122 17.37 -13.29 24.31
N ALA A 123 18.57 -12.78 24.04
CA ALA A 123 19.48 -12.29 25.07
C ALA A 123 18.83 -11.15 25.88
N SER A 124 18.91 -11.22 27.21
CA SER A 124 18.37 -10.18 28.09
C SER A 124 19.15 -8.87 27.96
N VAL A 125 18.57 -7.74 28.35
CA VAL A 125 19.20 -6.40 28.26
C VAL A 125 20.58 -6.36 28.93
N ASP A 126 20.76 -7.11 30.02
CA ASP A 126 22.00 -7.15 30.80
C ASP A 126 23.03 -8.18 30.30
N THR A 127 22.65 -9.03 29.33
CA THR A 127 23.53 -10.06 28.74
C THR A 127 24.38 -9.41 27.64
N PRO A 128 25.71 -9.29 27.80
CA PRO A 128 26.58 -8.81 26.73
C PRO A 128 26.52 -9.77 25.54
N THR A 129 26.53 -9.25 24.32
CA THR A 129 26.40 -10.06 23.10
C THR A 129 27.55 -9.84 22.12
N CYS A 130 28.23 -8.69 22.16
CA CYS A 130 29.36 -8.37 21.29
C CYS A 130 30.59 -7.84 22.05
N ALA A 131 31.76 -8.21 21.53
CA ALA A 131 33.05 -7.58 21.77
C ALA A 131 33.27 -6.39 20.82
N GLN A 132 34.24 -5.53 21.15
CA GLN A 132 34.56 -4.36 20.34
C GLN A 132 35.31 -4.76 19.05
N CYS A 133 34.91 -4.13 17.95
CA CYS A 133 35.50 -4.28 16.63
C CYS A 133 35.70 -2.90 15.97
N TYR A 134 36.96 -2.53 15.72
CA TYR A 134 37.31 -1.21 15.15
C TYR A 134 37.53 -1.24 13.63
N ARG A 135 37.27 -2.37 12.98
CA ARG A 135 37.46 -2.55 11.53
C ARG A 135 36.09 -2.53 10.83
N PHE A 136 36.11 -2.19 9.56
CA PHE A 136 34.93 -2.34 8.69
C PHE A 136 34.45 -3.79 8.58
N SER A 137 35.33 -4.78 8.78
CA SER A 137 34.94 -6.18 8.83
C SER A 137 35.13 -6.73 10.24
N CYS A 138 34.03 -7.17 10.85
CA CYS A 138 34.02 -7.71 12.20
C CYS A 138 33.98 -9.24 12.14
N TYR A 139 35.14 -9.85 12.32
CA TYR A 139 35.25 -11.30 12.39
C TYR A 139 35.17 -11.73 13.85
N SER A 140 34.20 -12.59 14.20
CA SER A 140 34.07 -13.19 15.53
C SER A 140 33.95 -12.17 16.68
N ASN A 141 33.23 -11.05 16.46
CA ASN A 141 32.92 -10.10 17.53
C ASN A 141 31.75 -10.56 18.41
N LEU A 142 30.90 -11.48 17.97
CA LEU A 142 29.90 -12.12 18.83
C LEU A 142 30.56 -12.95 19.93
N LEU A 143 30.07 -12.84 21.16
CA LEU A 143 30.59 -13.60 22.30
C LEU A 143 30.25 -15.09 22.17
N GLU A 144 31.13 -15.97 22.68
CA GLU A 144 30.94 -17.43 22.57
C GLU A 144 29.60 -17.90 23.15
N GLU A 145 29.09 -17.21 24.17
CA GLU A 145 27.78 -17.48 24.78
C GLU A 145 26.62 -17.38 23.79
N MET A 146 26.76 -16.59 22.72
CA MET A 146 25.74 -16.43 21.67
C MET A 146 25.78 -17.53 20.61
N ILE A 147 26.87 -18.31 20.53
CA ILE A 147 27.13 -19.23 19.40
C ILE A 147 27.32 -20.68 19.84
N ARG A 148 28.03 -20.93 20.93
CA ARG A 148 28.58 -22.27 21.28
C ARG A 148 27.99 -22.90 22.53
N GLN A 149 26.89 -22.38 23.08
CA GLN A 149 26.20 -22.99 24.23
C GLN A 149 25.28 -24.14 23.80
N THR A 150 24.95 -25.01 24.75
CA THR A 150 23.89 -26.04 24.59
C THR A 150 22.52 -25.44 24.30
N GLU A 151 22.28 -24.19 24.71
CA GLU A 151 21.10 -23.39 24.37
C GLU A 151 21.59 -21.98 23.94
N PRO A 152 21.83 -21.75 22.63
CA PRO A 152 22.30 -20.45 22.17
C PRO A 152 21.21 -19.38 22.29
N LEU A 153 21.62 -18.14 22.53
CA LEU A 153 20.72 -16.98 22.62
C LEU A 153 20.67 -16.21 21.30
N LEU A 154 19.48 -15.75 20.93
CA LEU A 154 19.29 -14.80 19.83
C LEU A 154 19.72 -13.39 20.25
N THR A 155 20.44 -12.70 19.38
CA THR A 155 20.72 -11.25 19.48
C THR A 155 20.60 -10.62 18.11
N THR A 156 20.28 -9.33 18.07
CA THR A 156 20.20 -8.55 16.83
C THR A 156 20.92 -7.22 16.98
N GLY A 157 21.20 -6.56 15.85
CA GLY A 157 21.91 -5.29 15.84
C GLY A 157 21.07 -4.14 16.40
N TYR A 158 21.61 -3.37 17.34
CA TYR A 158 20.99 -2.10 17.74
C TYR A 158 21.30 -1.03 16.69
N PHE A 159 20.29 -0.34 16.19
CA PHE A 159 20.43 0.65 15.14
C PHE A 159 20.17 2.06 15.64
N SER A 160 20.97 3.03 15.20
CA SER A 160 20.79 4.45 15.49
C SER A 160 20.84 4.79 16.99
N THR A 161 19.78 5.39 17.53
CA THR A 161 19.71 5.95 18.89
C THR A 161 18.47 5.51 19.67
N TYR A 162 17.52 4.82 19.02
CA TYR A 162 16.29 4.35 19.65
C TYR A 162 15.98 2.90 19.26
N PRO A 163 15.83 1.99 20.24
CA PRO A 163 16.13 2.19 21.66
C PRO A 163 17.62 2.46 21.88
N VAL A 164 17.95 3.06 23.03
CA VAL A 164 19.35 3.30 23.40
C VAL A 164 20.07 1.96 23.52
N LYS A 165 21.23 1.81 22.86
CA LYS A 165 22.00 0.58 22.89
C LYS A 165 22.57 0.31 24.30
N PRO A 166 22.23 -0.82 24.94
CA PRO A 166 22.81 -1.19 26.22
C PRO A 166 24.32 -1.51 26.12
N PRO A 167 25.09 -1.35 27.20
CA PRO A 167 26.51 -1.70 27.21
C PRO A 167 26.76 -3.17 26.84
N GLY A 168 27.71 -3.42 25.94
CA GLY A 168 28.08 -4.78 25.53
C GLY A 168 27.17 -5.39 24.46
N LYS A 169 26.14 -4.68 24.00
CA LYS A 169 25.27 -5.12 22.90
C LYS A 169 25.84 -4.80 21.54
N CYS A 170 25.57 -5.69 20.59
CA CYS A 170 25.93 -5.53 19.19
C CYS A 170 25.25 -4.30 18.59
N SER A 171 26.01 -3.49 17.87
CA SER A 171 25.43 -2.54 16.92
C SER A 171 24.95 -3.26 15.67
N HIS A 172 24.05 -2.63 14.93
CA HIS A 172 23.75 -3.00 13.56
C HIS A 172 25.03 -2.82 12.70
N GLY A 173 25.65 -1.65 12.81
CA GLY A 173 26.90 -1.29 12.15
C GLY A 173 26.73 -0.76 10.73
N GLY A 174 27.87 -0.54 10.05
CA GLY A 174 27.91 0.12 8.74
C GLY A 174 28.06 1.64 8.82
N ILE A 175 28.47 2.26 7.71
CA ILE A 175 28.80 3.70 7.68
C ILE A 175 27.62 4.64 7.98
N LEU A 176 26.39 4.14 7.91
CA LEU A 176 25.16 4.90 8.18
C LEU A 176 24.59 4.69 9.59
N ASP A 177 25.05 3.66 10.32
CA ASP A 177 24.62 3.45 11.70
C ASP A 177 25.44 4.30 12.67
N SER A 178 24.77 5.19 13.42
CA SER A 178 25.40 6.00 14.47
C SER A 178 25.73 5.20 15.73
N SER A 179 25.06 4.05 15.95
CA SER A 179 25.29 3.21 17.13
C SER A 179 26.67 2.52 17.08
N ARG A 180 27.27 2.40 15.89
CA ARG A 180 28.54 1.67 15.66
C ARG A 180 29.72 2.14 16.52
N HIS A 181 29.67 3.38 16.98
CA HIS A 181 30.69 4.03 17.81
C HIS A 181 30.41 3.94 19.31
N GLN A 182 29.29 3.35 19.71
CA GLN A 182 28.92 3.13 21.11
C GLN A 182 29.49 1.78 21.58
N GLY A 183 29.77 1.64 22.88
CA GLY A 183 30.50 0.49 23.46
C GLY A 183 30.04 -0.89 22.95
N ALA A 184 30.98 -1.81 22.76
CA ALA A 184 30.88 -2.91 21.78
C ALA A 184 30.76 -2.36 20.34
N GLU A 185 31.76 -1.57 19.94
CA GLU A 185 31.86 -0.93 18.62
C GLU A 185 31.90 -1.95 17.47
N GLY A 186 31.46 -1.51 16.29
CA GLY A 186 31.38 -2.33 15.07
C GLY A 186 29.94 -2.63 14.70
N GLY A 187 29.61 -3.90 14.46
CA GLY A 187 28.23 -4.36 14.31
C GLY A 187 28.14 -5.79 13.74
N ILE A 188 26.93 -6.22 13.40
CA ILE A 188 26.65 -7.60 12.98
C ILE A 188 25.81 -7.74 11.71
N ASN A 189 25.40 -6.64 11.06
CA ASN A 189 24.54 -6.71 9.87
C ASN A 189 25.25 -7.35 8.66
N LYS A 190 24.42 -7.92 7.77
CA LYS A 190 24.82 -8.68 6.58
C LYS A 190 24.09 -8.20 5.32
N ASP A 191 23.66 -6.95 5.28
CA ASP A 191 22.73 -6.43 4.25
C ASP A 191 23.34 -6.38 2.86
N SER A 192 24.67 -6.25 2.80
CA SER A 192 25.40 -6.14 1.55
C SER A 192 26.70 -6.94 1.58
N THR A 193 27.25 -7.17 0.39
CA THR A 193 28.62 -7.71 0.20
C THR A 193 29.73 -6.68 0.48
N SER A 194 29.37 -5.45 0.85
CA SER A 194 30.34 -4.37 1.06
C SER A 194 30.72 -4.25 2.55
N PRO A 195 32.02 -4.30 2.89
CA PRO A 195 32.47 -4.07 4.27
C PRO A 195 32.16 -2.66 4.78
N LEU A 196 31.88 -1.68 3.90
CA LEU A 196 31.53 -0.32 4.33
C LEU A 196 30.13 -0.22 4.92
N PHE A 197 29.19 -1.02 4.40
CA PHE A 197 27.80 -1.00 4.84
C PHE A 197 27.49 -2.15 5.80
N SER A 198 28.22 -3.27 5.67
CA SER A 198 27.94 -4.48 6.44
C SER A 198 29.18 -5.02 7.14
N PRO A 199 29.27 -4.93 8.48
CA PRO A 199 30.39 -5.49 9.24
C PRO A 199 30.59 -6.99 9.02
N HIS A 200 29.49 -7.73 8.79
CA HIS A 200 29.49 -9.16 8.51
C HIS A 200 29.22 -9.47 7.03
N HIS A 201 29.64 -8.59 6.10
CA HIS A 201 29.46 -8.78 4.65
C HIS A 201 29.85 -10.16 4.10
N PHE A 202 30.81 -10.84 4.74
CA PHE A 202 31.27 -12.17 4.37
C PHE A 202 30.23 -13.29 4.61
N LEU A 203 29.15 -13.01 5.34
CA LEU A 203 28.00 -13.90 5.57
C LEU A 203 26.76 -13.48 4.77
N HIS A 204 26.86 -12.43 3.94
CA HIS A 204 25.73 -11.90 3.17
C HIS A 204 25.10 -12.97 2.27
N LYS A 205 25.91 -13.82 1.63
CA LYS A 205 25.39 -14.85 0.71
C LYS A 205 24.58 -15.91 1.44
N GLU A 206 25.05 -16.34 2.61
CA GLU A 206 24.38 -17.30 3.47
C GLU A 206 23.07 -16.72 4.01
N ALA A 207 23.10 -15.47 4.50
CA ALA A 207 21.90 -14.76 4.95
C ALA A 207 20.87 -14.60 3.82
N ALA A 208 21.30 -14.14 2.64
CA ALA A 208 20.44 -13.99 1.47
C ALA A 208 19.85 -15.32 1.00
N HIS A 209 20.60 -16.42 1.09
CA HIS A 209 20.10 -17.75 0.74
C HIS A 209 18.98 -18.22 1.69
N LEU A 210 19.16 -18.03 3.00
CA LEU A 210 18.14 -18.34 4.00
C LEU A 210 16.91 -17.45 3.86
N ALA A 211 17.12 -16.15 3.65
CA ALA A 211 16.05 -15.19 3.38
C ALA A 211 15.24 -15.55 2.12
N THR A 212 15.92 -16.00 1.06
CA THR A 212 15.29 -16.52 -0.18
C THR A 212 14.48 -17.79 0.10
N THR A 213 15.06 -18.74 0.86
CA THR A 213 14.39 -19.99 1.22
C THR A 213 13.16 -19.73 2.09
N ALA A 214 13.25 -18.81 3.04
CA ALA A 214 12.13 -18.37 3.87
C ALA A 214 11.03 -17.71 3.03
N THR A 215 11.40 -16.79 2.12
CA THR A 215 10.47 -16.15 1.17
C THR A 215 9.73 -17.19 0.32
N LEU A 216 10.45 -18.16 -0.23
CA LEU A 216 9.86 -19.27 -1.00
C LEU A 216 8.90 -20.09 -0.15
N ARG A 217 9.25 -20.36 1.11
CA ARG A 217 8.37 -21.10 2.03
C ARG A 217 7.07 -20.35 2.28
N VAL A 218 7.12 -19.04 2.52
CA VAL A 218 5.92 -18.20 2.67
C VAL A 218 5.03 -18.28 1.43
N LEU A 219 5.60 -18.21 0.23
CA LEU A 219 4.84 -18.35 -1.02
C LEU A 219 4.19 -19.74 -1.14
N GLN A 220 4.89 -20.80 -0.74
CA GLN A 220 4.35 -22.17 -0.74
C GLN A 220 3.20 -22.33 0.25
N ASP A 221 3.34 -21.78 1.45
CA ASP A 221 2.30 -21.83 2.47
C ASP A 221 1.10 -20.98 2.05
N LEU A 222 1.33 -19.80 1.45
CA LEU A 222 0.28 -18.95 0.92
C LEU A 222 -0.51 -19.68 -0.17
N HIS A 223 0.21 -20.32 -1.11
CA HIS A 223 -0.41 -21.14 -2.16
C HIS A 223 -1.28 -22.28 -1.61
N LYS A 224 -0.86 -22.93 -0.51
CA LYS A 224 -1.66 -23.97 0.15
C LYS A 224 -2.90 -23.40 0.82
N GLU A 225 -2.77 -22.28 1.53
CA GLU A 225 -3.86 -21.66 2.31
C GLU A 225 -4.95 -21.03 1.42
N VAL A 226 -4.56 -20.25 0.41
CA VAL A 226 -5.54 -19.55 -0.46
C VAL A 226 -5.99 -20.38 -1.66
N GLY A 227 -5.29 -21.49 -1.93
CA GLY A 227 -5.50 -22.35 -3.08
C GLY A 227 -4.92 -21.81 -4.39
N PRO A 228 -4.75 -22.69 -5.41
CA PRO A 228 -4.03 -22.38 -6.63
C PRO A 228 -4.66 -21.24 -7.44
N LYS A 229 -6.00 -21.18 -7.51
CA LYS A 229 -6.71 -20.14 -8.28
C LYS A 229 -6.46 -18.75 -7.71
N SER A 230 -6.62 -18.58 -6.39
CA SER A 230 -6.42 -17.29 -5.72
C SER A 230 -4.95 -16.88 -5.73
N PHE A 231 -4.04 -17.84 -5.60
CA PHE A 231 -2.60 -17.58 -5.67
C PHE A 231 -2.16 -17.09 -7.05
N LEU A 232 -2.61 -17.75 -8.13
CA LEU A 232 -2.33 -17.28 -9.50
C LEU A 232 -2.96 -15.90 -9.78
N ARG A 233 -4.08 -15.57 -9.13
CA ARG A 233 -4.70 -14.24 -9.18
C ARG A 233 -3.95 -13.17 -8.42
N LEU A 234 -3.40 -13.50 -7.26
CA LEU A 234 -2.58 -12.59 -6.49
C LEU A 234 -1.40 -12.06 -7.33
N PHE A 235 -0.81 -12.92 -8.17
CA PHE A 235 0.31 -12.56 -9.04
C PHE A 235 -0.07 -12.36 -10.51
N SER A 236 -1.36 -12.26 -10.87
CA SER A 236 -1.78 -12.03 -12.26
C SER A 236 -1.14 -12.98 -13.30
N VAL A 237 -0.85 -14.23 -12.92
CA VAL A 237 -0.15 -15.20 -13.78
C VAL A 237 -1.06 -15.61 -14.94
N GLN A 238 -0.58 -15.42 -16.18
CA GLN A 238 -1.30 -15.82 -17.41
C GLN A 238 -2.74 -15.31 -17.49
N GLN A 239 -3.04 -14.18 -16.84
CA GLN A 239 -4.39 -13.63 -16.87
C GLN A 239 -4.60 -12.83 -18.14
N PRO A 240 -5.71 -13.06 -18.85
CA PRO A 240 -6.08 -12.16 -19.93
C PRO A 240 -6.41 -10.78 -19.34
N PRO A 241 -6.18 -9.70 -20.10
CA PRO A 241 -6.51 -8.34 -19.66
C PRO A 241 -7.96 -8.24 -19.16
N ALA A 242 -8.19 -7.43 -18.12
CA ALA A 242 -9.55 -7.17 -17.66
C ALA A 242 -10.38 -6.53 -18.79
N LEU A 243 -11.64 -6.96 -18.94
CA LEU A 243 -12.58 -6.31 -19.86
C LEU A 243 -13.45 -5.35 -19.04
N VAL A 244 -13.26 -4.05 -19.25
CA VAL A 244 -13.88 -3.01 -18.42
C VAL A 244 -14.74 -2.09 -19.28
N PHE A 245 -16.05 -2.08 -19.01
CA PHE A 245 -17.02 -1.23 -19.68
C PHE A 245 -17.59 -0.18 -18.72
N VAL A 246 -17.61 1.07 -19.15
CA VAL A 246 -18.30 2.17 -18.48
C VAL A 246 -19.35 2.68 -19.44
N ILE A 247 -20.63 2.41 -19.16
CA ILE A 247 -21.70 2.56 -20.15
C ILE A 247 -22.77 3.51 -19.64
N ASP A 248 -23.00 4.57 -20.40
CA ASP A 248 -24.16 5.43 -20.23
C ASP A 248 -25.44 4.64 -20.54
N THR A 249 -26.43 4.75 -19.65
CA THR A 249 -27.69 4.00 -19.67
C THR A 249 -28.91 4.87 -19.97
N THR A 250 -28.69 6.13 -20.37
CA THR A 250 -29.75 7.07 -20.76
C THR A 250 -30.56 6.56 -21.96
N GLY A 251 -31.77 7.11 -22.15
CA GLY A 251 -32.69 6.66 -23.18
C GLY A 251 -32.19 6.72 -24.64
N SER A 252 -31.11 7.46 -24.93
CA SER A 252 -30.51 7.54 -26.28
C SER A 252 -29.49 6.43 -26.57
N MET A 253 -28.99 5.73 -25.54
CA MET A 253 -27.84 4.81 -25.60
C MET A 253 -28.13 3.41 -26.18
N PHE A 254 -29.25 3.23 -26.88
CA PHE A 254 -29.71 1.91 -27.34
C PHE A 254 -28.70 1.22 -28.29
N GLU A 255 -28.13 1.96 -29.24
CA GLU A 255 -27.26 1.40 -30.27
C GLU A 255 -25.87 1.07 -29.70
N GLU A 256 -25.40 1.91 -28.78
CA GLU A 256 -24.13 1.78 -28.06
C GLU A 256 -24.15 0.59 -27.10
N ILE A 257 -25.23 0.43 -26.31
CA ILE A 257 -25.43 -0.74 -25.44
C ILE A 257 -25.48 -2.02 -26.28
N THR A 258 -26.18 -1.99 -27.42
CA THR A 258 -26.27 -3.15 -28.31
C THR A 258 -24.91 -3.49 -28.94
N ALA A 259 -24.13 -2.48 -29.35
CA ALA A 259 -22.77 -2.68 -29.83
C ALA A 259 -21.88 -3.30 -28.74
N ALA A 260 -21.93 -2.78 -27.51
CA ALA A 260 -21.16 -3.31 -26.38
C ALA A 260 -21.52 -4.78 -26.06
N ARG A 261 -22.81 -5.16 -26.14
CA ARG A 261 -23.27 -6.56 -26.00
C ARG A 261 -22.66 -7.47 -27.05
N LEU A 262 -22.70 -7.06 -28.32
CA LEU A 262 -22.15 -7.86 -29.42
C LEU A 262 -20.64 -8.04 -29.28
N ARG A 263 -19.92 -6.99 -28.84
CA ARG A 263 -18.47 -7.08 -28.58
C ARG A 263 -18.16 -7.99 -27.40
N THR A 264 -18.93 -7.89 -26.33
CA THR A 264 -18.77 -8.78 -25.17
C THR A 264 -18.91 -10.24 -25.59
N LEU A 265 -19.94 -10.57 -26.36
CA LEU A 265 -20.16 -11.91 -26.88
C LEU A 265 -18.98 -12.40 -27.74
N SER A 266 -18.51 -11.55 -28.66
CA SER A 266 -17.36 -11.85 -29.54
C SER A 266 -16.08 -12.13 -28.74
N ILE A 267 -15.78 -11.29 -27.75
CA ILE A 267 -14.59 -11.42 -26.89
C ILE A 267 -14.65 -12.68 -26.04
N ILE A 268 -15.81 -12.99 -25.45
CA ILE A 268 -16.00 -14.24 -24.68
C ILE A 268 -15.75 -15.45 -25.57
N GLN A 269 -16.35 -15.50 -26.76
CA GLN A 269 -16.14 -16.59 -27.72
C GLN A 269 -14.68 -16.69 -28.20
N ALA A 270 -13.99 -15.56 -28.37
CA ALA A 270 -12.58 -15.53 -28.75
C ALA A 270 -11.68 -16.07 -27.63
N ARG A 271 -11.95 -15.69 -26.38
CA ARG A 271 -11.22 -16.16 -25.19
C ARG A 271 -11.38 -17.67 -24.99
N GLU A 272 -12.61 -18.19 -25.13
CA GLU A 272 -12.88 -19.63 -25.07
C GLU A 272 -12.09 -20.44 -26.11
N LYS A 273 -11.94 -19.89 -27.33
CA LYS A 273 -11.19 -20.54 -28.41
C LYS A 273 -9.67 -20.48 -28.21
N SER A 274 -9.15 -19.49 -27.50
CA SER A 274 -7.71 -19.23 -27.47
C SER A 274 -6.90 -20.26 -26.70
N GLN A 275 -7.50 -21.04 -25.78
CA GLN A 275 -6.85 -22.09 -24.93
C GLN A 275 -5.56 -21.68 -24.18
N ARG A 276 -5.08 -20.44 -24.30
CA ARG A 276 -3.79 -19.95 -23.77
C ARG A 276 -3.82 -19.54 -22.30
N THR A 277 -5.01 -19.36 -21.72
CA THR A 277 -5.18 -18.84 -20.36
C THR A 277 -5.85 -19.89 -19.48
N THR A 278 -5.21 -20.22 -18.36
CA THR A 278 -5.72 -21.19 -17.37
C THR A 278 -6.85 -20.61 -16.50
N LEU A 279 -6.98 -19.28 -16.45
CA LEU A 279 -8.00 -18.57 -15.66
C LEU A 279 -8.88 -17.68 -16.56
N PRO A 280 -10.19 -17.55 -16.27
CA PRO A 280 -11.03 -16.59 -16.96
C PRO A 280 -10.56 -15.16 -16.65
N GLY A 281 -10.71 -14.22 -17.58
CA GLY A 281 -10.43 -12.81 -17.31
C GLY A 281 -11.41 -12.19 -16.33
N THR A 282 -11.01 -11.10 -15.68
CA THR A 282 -11.92 -10.29 -14.88
C THR A 282 -12.78 -9.43 -15.81
N PHE A 283 -14.08 -9.36 -15.53
CA PHE A 283 -15.04 -8.53 -16.26
C PHE A 283 -15.64 -7.51 -15.30
N ILE A 284 -15.64 -6.23 -15.71
CA ILE A 284 -16.14 -5.12 -14.91
C ILE A 284 -17.10 -4.29 -15.77
N LEU A 285 -18.30 -4.03 -15.25
CA LEU A 285 -19.29 -3.14 -15.85
C LEU A 285 -19.69 -2.07 -14.83
N VAL A 286 -19.58 -0.81 -15.23
CA VAL A 286 -20.07 0.34 -14.45
C VAL A 286 -21.11 1.10 -15.29
N PRO A 287 -22.41 0.87 -15.07
CA PRO A 287 -23.45 1.66 -15.72
C PRO A 287 -23.51 3.07 -15.12
N PHE A 288 -23.93 4.07 -15.88
CA PHE A 288 -24.19 5.41 -15.34
C PHE A 288 -25.28 6.16 -16.10
N HIS A 289 -25.84 7.16 -15.44
CA HIS A 289 -26.75 8.19 -15.96
C HIS A 289 -26.81 9.34 -14.93
N ASP A 290 -27.60 10.36 -15.18
CA ASP A 290 -27.86 11.43 -14.21
C ASP A 290 -29.20 11.19 -13.49
N PRO A 291 -29.25 11.29 -12.15
CA PRO A 291 -28.16 11.61 -11.21
C PRO A 291 -27.37 10.38 -10.69
N GLY A 292 -27.63 9.17 -11.20
CA GLY A 292 -27.13 7.91 -10.61
C GLY A 292 -26.02 7.22 -11.42
N PHE A 293 -24.99 6.76 -10.74
CA PHE A 293 -23.91 5.96 -11.34
C PHE A 293 -23.65 4.68 -10.53
N GLY A 294 -23.13 3.65 -11.19
CA GLY A 294 -22.95 2.32 -10.61
C GLY A 294 -24.27 1.60 -10.31
N PRO A 295 -24.26 0.58 -9.43
CA PRO A 295 -23.08 0.04 -8.74
C PRO A 295 -22.13 -0.68 -9.71
N VAL A 296 -20.88 -0.90 -9.27
CA VAL A 296 -19.91 -1.73 -10.00
C VAL A 296 -20.39 -3.17 -10.02
N ARG A 297 -20.43 -3.77 -11.22
CA ARG A 297 -20.69 -5.21 -11.40
C ARG A 297 -19.38 -5.88 -11.85
N GLU A 298 -18.77 -6.64 -10.95
CA GLU A 298 -17.53 -7.37 -11.19
C GLU A 298 -17.78 -8.88 -11.17
N THR A 299 -17.22 -9.61 -12.13
CA THR A 299 -17.27 -11.07 -12.14
C THR A 299 -16.13 -11.69 -12.94
N ASP A 300 -15.82 -12.95 -12.61
CA ASP A 300 -14.91 -13.81 -13.36
C ASP A 300 -15.67 -14.79 -14.28
N ASP A 301 -17.01 -14.81 -14.21
CA ASP A 301 -17.87 -15.70 -14.98
C ASP A 301 -18.37 -14.99 -16.26
N PRO A 302 -17.97 -15.45 -17.46
CA PRO A 302 -18.41 -14.83 -18.71
C PRO A 302 -19.94 -14.88 -18.90
N HIS A 303 -20.63 -15.91 -18.42
CA HIS A 303 -22.08 -16.01 -18.53
C HIS A 303 -22.78 -15.01 -17.61
N GLN A 304 -22.29 -14.86 -16.39
CA GLN A 304 -22.79 -13.84 -15.47
C GLN A 304 -22.52 -12.43 -16.01
N PHE A 305 -21.37 -12.19 -16.63
CA PHE A 305 -21.09 -10.91 -17.26
C PHE A 305 -22.04 -10.60 -18.43
N MET A 306 -22.33 -11.60 -19.27
CA MET A 306 -23.33 -11.45 -20.33
C MET A 306 -24.71 -11.14 -19.77
N GLN A 307 -25.13 -11.77 -18.66
CA GLN A 307 -26.38 -11.42 -17.98
C GLN A 307 -26.38 -9.96 -17.54
N TYR A 308 -25.28 -9.45 -16.97
CA TYR A 308 -25.18 -8.03 -16.61
C TYR A 308 -25.34 -7.11 -17.82
N MET A 309 -24.78 -7.48 -18.97
CA MET A 309 -24.92 -6.73 -20.21
C MET A 309 -26.35 -6.81 -20.78
N GLU A 310 -27.01 -7.96 -20.70
CA GLU A 310 -28.40 -8.15 -21.13
C GLU A 310 -29.40 -7.38 -20.25
N ASP A 311 -29.11 -7.24 -18.96
CA ASP A 311 -29.92 -6.47 -18.01
C ASP A 311 -29.91 -4.95 -18.27
N LEU A 312 -28.92 -4.43 -18.99
CA LEU A 312 -28.83 -3.00 -19.28
C LEU A 312 -30.06 -2.51 -20.07
N MET A 313 -30.72 -1.48 -19.59
CA MET A 313 -31.82 -0.86 -20.33
C MET A 313 -31.45 0.59 -20.62
N ALA A 314 -31.62 1.00 -21.89
CA ALA A 314 -31.52 2.40 -22.30
C ALA A 314 -32.79 3.14 -21.83
N LEU A 315 -32.86 3.47 -20.55
CA LEU A 315 -34.04 4.06 -19.91
C LEU A 315 -33.62 5.15 -18.94
N GLY A 316 -34.44 6.20 -18.84
CA GLY A 316 -34.17 7.32 -17.94
C GLY A 316 -33.16 8.31 -18.54
N GLY A 317 -32.38 8.94 -17.66
CA GLY A 317 -31.56 10.11 -17.95
C GLY A 317 -32.27 11.42 -17.59
N GLY A 318 -31.55 12.32 -16.93
CA GLY A 318 -32.00 13.67 -16.61
C GLY A 318 -31.82 14.60 -17.80
N ASP A 319 -31.14 15.71 -17.56
CA ASP A 319 -30.57 16.55 -18.60
C ASP A 319 -29.10 16.21 -18.84
N GLU A 320 -28.63 16.36 -20.07
CA GLU A 320 -27.18 16.43 -20.30
C GLU A 320 -26.67 17.68 -19.57
N PRO A 321 -25.58 17.60 -18.78
CA PRO A 321 -24.54 16.54 -18.73
C PRO A 321 -24.77 15.33 -17.79
N GLU A 322 -23.97 14.25 -17.93
CA GLU A 322 -24.13 12.95 -17.22
C GLU A 322 -22.98 12.65 -16.21
N MET A 323 -23.17 11.70 -15.28
CA MET A 323 -22.20 11.35 -14.20
C MET A 323 -21.06 10.40 -14.64
N CYS A 324 -20.39 10.74 -15.75
CA CYS A 324 -19.40 9.86 -16.39
C CYS A 324 -18.09 9.72 -15.58
N LEU A 325 -17.56 10.77 -14.96
CA LEU A 325 -16.26 10.68 -14.27
C LEU A 325 -16.36 9.93 -12.94
N SER A 326 -17.49 10.00 -12.23
CA SER A 326 -17.75 9.16 -11.05
C SER A 326 -17.78 7.69 -11.43
N ALA A 327 -18.43 7.34 -12.55
CA ALA A 327 -18.43 5.98 -13.07
C ALA A 327 -17.03 5.51 -13.51
N LEU A 328 -16.28 6.38 -14.18
CA LEU A 328 -14.90 6.10 -14.59
C LEU A 328 -13.95 5.96 -13.39
N GLN A 329 -14.13 6.76 -12.33
CA GLN A 329 -13.38 6.62 -11.08
C GLN A 329 -13.64 5.25 -10.43
N LEU A 330 -14.90 4.83 -10.31
CA LEU A 330 -15.24 3.49 -9.82
C LEU A 330 -14.60 2.39 -10.66
N ALA A 331 -14.64 2.51 -12.00
CA ALA A 331 -14.01 1.55 -12.88
C ALA A 331 -12.49 1.49 -12.69
N LEU A 332 -11.82 2.65 -12.60
CA LEU A 332 -10.39 2.72 -12.34
C LEU A 332 -10.01 2.11 -10.99
N THR A 333 -10.78 2.38 -9.93
CA THR A 333 -10.52 1.81 -8.60
C THR A 333 -10.62 0.29 -8.58
N HIS A 334 -11.62 -0.29 -9.26
CA HIS A 334 -11.81 -1.74 -9.31
C HIS A 334 -10.96 -2.46 -10.37
N SER A 335 -10.44 -1.75 -11.37
CA SER A 335 -9.62 -2.36 -12.43
C SER A 335 -8.22 -2.69 -11.93
N PRO A 336 -7.64 -3.84 -12.31
CA PRO A 336 -6.22 -4.10 -12.15
C PRO A 336 -5.36 -3.04 -12.87
N PRO A 337 -4.12 -2.76 -12.42
CA PRO A 337 -3.18 -1.95 -13.19
C PRO A 337 -2.97 -2.51 -14.60
N LEU A 338 -2.57 -1.64 -15.54
CA LEU A 338 -2.35 -1.94 -16.96
C LEU A 338 -3.62 -2.39 -17.72
N SER A 339 -4.80 -2.13 -17.16
CA SER A 339 -6.08 -2.42 -17.80
C SER A 339 -6.39 -1.42 -18.92
N GLU A 340 -7.44 -1.74 -19.68
CA GLU A 340 -8.02 -0.84 -20.66
C GLU A 340 -9.52 -0.71 -20.43
N ILE A 341 -9.99 0.54 -20.39
CA ILE A 341 -11.37 0.90 -20.08
C ILE A 341 -12.03 1.47 -21.33
N PHE A 342 -13.23 0.99 -21.64
CA PHE A 342 -14.03 1.47 -22.75
C PHE A 342 -15.27 2.20 -22.24
N VAL A 343 -15.31 3.50 -22.50
CA VAL A 343 -16.41 4.38 -22.12
C VAL A 343 -17.34 4.59 -23.32
N PHE A 344 -18.61 4.23 -23.16
CA PHE A 344 -19.66 4.46 -24.17
C PHE A 344 -20.62 5.53 -23.65
N THR A 345 -20.74 6.66 -24.36
CA THR A 345 -21.69 7.73 -24.02
C THR A 345 -21.95 8.64 -25.22
N ASP A 346 -23.10 9.29 -25.27
CA ASP A 346 -23.40 10.37 -26.21
C ASP A 346 -23.40 11.76 -25.54
N ALA A 347 -23.07 11.84 -24.25
CA ALA A 347 -23.23 13.02 -23.42
C ALA A 347 -21.92 13.51 -22.78
N SER A 348 -21.88 14.80 -22.44
CA SER A 348 -20.74 15.41 -21.74
C SER A 348 -20.77 15.15 -20.22
N PRO A 349 -19.64 15.21 -19.49
CA PRO A 349 -19.60 14.89 -18.07
C PRO A 349 -20.04 16.07 -17.18
N LYS A 350 -20.89 15.80 -16.19
CA LYS A 350 -21.42 16.75 -15.18
C LYS A 350 -20.44 16.96 -14.03
N ASP A 351 -19.78 15.87 -13.64
CA ASP A 351 -18.86 15.69 -12.53
C ASP A 351 -17.42 16.11 -12.86
N ARG A 352 -17.25 17.20 -13.61
CA ARG A 352 -15.94 17.69 -14.12
C ARG A 352 -14.89 17.96 -13.03
N HIS A 353 -15.31 18.17 -11.78
CA HIS A 353 -14.43 18.38 -10.65
C HIS A 353 -13.54 17.15 -10.36
N LEU A 354 -14.00 15.94 -10.72
CA LEU A 354 -13.25 14.69 -10.55
C LEU A 354 -12.12 14.49 -11.57
N GLN A 355 -11.96 15.39 -12.56
CA GLN A 355 -10.94 15.27 -13.61
C GLN A 355 -9.56 14.88 -13.07
N ARG A 356 -9.10 15.55 -12.02
CA ARG A 356 -7.74 15.33 -11.48
C ARG A 356 -7.62 14.01 -10.73
N ALA A 357 -8.64 13.62 -9.98
CA ALA A 357 -8.66 12.33 -9.30
C ALA A 357 -8.67 11.18 -10.32
N VAL A 358 -9.50 11.28 -11.37
CA VAL A 358 -9.51 10.33 -12.49
C VAL A 358 -8.16 10.29 -13.20
N GLN A 359 -7.56 11.45 -13.50
CA GLN A 359 -6.23 11.52 -14.12
C GLN A 359 -5.14 10.88 -13.24
N ALA A 360 -5.18 11.10 -11.92
CA ALA A 360 -4.25 10.49 -10.97
C ALA A 360 -4.35 8.97 -10.98
N LEU A 361 -5.58 8.42 -10.95
CA LEU A 361 -5.80 6.97 -11.01
C LEU A 361 -5.38 6.36 -12.35
N ILE A 362 -5.63 7.05 -13.48
CA ILE A 362 -5.18 6.63 -14.82
C ILE A 362 -3.65 6.47 -14.84
N LEU A 363 -2.92 7.47 -14.33
CA LEU A 363 -1.47 7.48 -14.36
C LEU A 363 -0.86 6.50 -13.35
N GLU A 364 -1.40 6.41 -12.13
CA GLU A 364 -0.93 5.47 -11.11
C GLU A 364 -1.10 4.02 -11.57
N LYS A 365 -2.26 3.68 -12.15
CA LYS A 365 -2.56 2.33 -12.63
C LYS A 365 -2.10 2.08 -14.06
N GLN A 366 -1.50 3.06 -14.73
CA GLN A 366 -1.08 2.96 -16.14
C GLN A 366 -2.20 2.36 -17.03
N THR A 367 -3.42 2.86 -16.82
CA THR A 367 -4.65 2.32 -17.43
C THR A 367 -5.03 3.14 -18.65
N LYS A 368 -5.25 2.49 -19.78
CA LYS A 368 -5.72 3.15 -21.01
C LYS A 368 -7.22 3.42 -20.93
N VAL A 369 -7.65 4.62 -21.31
CA VAL A 369 -9.08 4.97 -21.37
C VAL A 369 -9.46 5.38 -22.79
N ASN A 370 -10.37 4.61 -23.38
CA ASN A 370 -10.90 4.87 -24.72
C ASN A 370 -12.35 5.35 -24.62
N PHE A 371 -12.66 6.46 -25.30
CA PHE A 371 -14.02 7.02 -25.34
C PHE A 371 -14.64 6.78 -26.72
N LEU A 372 -15.81 6.14 -26.72
CA LEU A 372 -16.63 5.92 -27.92
C LEU A 372 -17.87 6.81 -27.81
N LEU A 373 -17.87 7.90 -28.59
CA LEU A 373 -18.84 8.98 -28.51
C LEU A 373 -19.69 9.05 -29.78
N THR A 374 -21.02 8.95 -29.66
CA THR A 374 -21.92 9.00 -30.83
C THR A 374 -22.55 10.37 -31.11
N GLU A 375 -22.38 11.36 -30.21
CA GLU A 375 -22.75 12.75 -30.47
C GLU A 375 -21.52 13.59 -30.87
N ASP A 376 -21.39 13.91 -32.16
CA ASP A 376 -20.29 14.74 -32.69
C ASP A 376 -20.69 16.24 -32.78
N PRO A 377 -19.97 17.16 -32.10
CA PRO A 377 -20.21 18.61 -32.17
C PRO A 377 -20.11 19.20 -33.58
N SER A 378 -19.29 18.63 -34.46
CA SER A 378 -18.99 19.16 -35.80
C SER A 378 -20.17 19.00 -36.79
N PHE A 379 -21.10 18.08 -36.52
CA PHE A 379 -22.23 17.79 -37.43
C PHE A 379 -23.46 18.69 -37.24
N LYS A 380 -23.55 19.45 -36.13
CA LYS A 380 -24.70 20.32 -35.85
C LYS A 380 -24.82 21.54 -36.78
N GLY A 381 -23.83 21.80 -37.63
CA GLY A 381 -23.87 22.87 -38.63
C GLY A 381 -24.74 22.59 -39.86
N ARG A 382 -25.14 21.33 -40.15
CA ARG A 382 -25.76 20.96 -41.45
C ARG A 382 -27.20 20.44 -41.43
N GLU A 383 -27.74 19.99 -40.30
CA GLU A 383 -29.15 19.57 -40.23
C GLU A 383 -30.09 20.72 -39.80
N ARG A 384 -30.18 21.76 -40.64
CA ARG A 384 -31.27 22.74 -40.57
C ARG A 384 -32.56 22.09 -41.09
N GLY A 385 -33.28 21.36 -40.24
CA GLY A 385 -34.51 20.75 -40.73
C GLY A 385 -35.33 19.89 -39.79
N LYS A 386 -35.33 20.09 -38.47
CA LYS A 386 -36.42 19.59 -37.59
C LYS A 386 -36.43 20.33 -36.26
N ARG A 387 -37.58 20.90 -35.92
CA ARG A 387 -37.86 21.61 -34.66
C ARG A 387 -37.57 20.70 -33.45
N LYS A 388 -36.40 20.84 -32.81
CA LYS A 388 -36.20 20.39 -31.42
C LYS A 388 -36.29 21.61 -30.50
N ARG A 389 -37.12 21.48 -29.46
CA ARG A 389 -37.31 22.46 -28.35
C ARG A 389 -35.96 22.94 -27.84
N LYS A 390 -35.88 24.21 -27.40
CA LYS A 390 -34.76 24.86 -26.69
C LYS A 390 -33.93 23.82 -25.89
N ARG A 391 -32.86 23.28 -26.47
CA ARG A 391 -31.75 22.71 -25.71
C ARG A 391 -30.92 23.91 -25.26
N GLU A 392 -30.48 23.90 -24.01
CA GLU A 392 -29.43 24.83 -23.57
C GLU A 392 -28.28 24.81 -24.58
N THR A 393 -27.68 25.97 -24.82
CA THR A 393 -26.61 26.08 -25.81
C THR A 393 -25.34 25.52 -25.19
N LEU A 394 -25.21 24.19 -25.22
CA LEU A 394 -24.07 23.47 -24.67
C LEU A 394 -22.79 23.92 -25.37
N SER A 395 -21.69 24.01 -24.60
CA SER A 395 -20.44 24.56 -25.11
C SER A 395 -19.86 23.70 -26.24
N PRO A 396 -19.26 24.30 -27.29
CA PRO A 396 -18.61 23.54 -28.36
C PRO A 396 -17.50 22.60 -27.88
N GLY A 397 -16.85 22.95 -26.76
CA GLY A 397 -15.77 22.17 -26.14
C GLY A 397 -16.22 21.21 -25.02
N ARG A 398 -17.51 20.88 -24.91
CA ARG A 398 -18.04 20.08 -23.79
C ARG A 398 -17.36 18.70 -23.63
N PHE A 399 -16.85 18.12 -24.72
CA PHE A 399 -16.16 16.82 -24.75
C PHE A 399 -14.63 16.90 -24.65
N SER A 400 -14.04 18.10 -24.56
CA SER A 400 -12.57 18.26 -24.51
C SER A 400 -11.91 17.48 -23.36
N LEU A 401 -12.68 17.26 -22.29
CA LEU A 401 -12.24 16.50 -21.13
C LEU A 401 -11.93 15.04 -21.48
N TYR A 402 -12.77 14.41 -22.30
CA TYR A 402 -12.56 13.03 -22.73
C TYR A 402 -11.30 12.90 -23.59
N SER A 403 -11.10 13.82 -24.53
CA SER A 403 -9.89 13.87 -25.34
C SER A 403 -8.63 14.09 -24.50
N SER A 404 -8.70 14.96 -23.49
CA SER A 404 -7.58 15.17 -22.56
C SER A 404 -7.26 13.90 -21.75
N LEU A 405 -8.26 13.19 -21.24
CA LEU A 405 -8.05 11.98 -20.46
C LEU A 405 -7.53 10.82 -21.32
N SER A 406 -8.07 10.63 -22.54
CA SER A 406 -7.58 9.61 -23.45
C SER A 406 -6.12 9.85 -23.85
N SER A 407 -5.77 11.10 -24.21
CA SER A 407 -4.41 11.51 -24.58
C SER A 407 -3.39 11.22 -23.47
N ILE A 408 -3.72 11.57 -22.22
CA ILE A 408 -2.85 11.31 -21.06
C ILE A 408 -2.68 9.80 -20.82
N SER A 409 -3.75 9.02 -21.00
CA SER A 409 -3.73 7.57 -20.81
C SER A 409 -3.07 6.76 -21.94
N GLY A 410 -2.80 7.38 -23.10
CA GLY A 410 -2.41 6.65 -24.32
C GLY A 410 -3.57 5.90 -25.00
N GLY A 411 -4.81 6.21 -24.61
CA GLY A 411 -6.04 5.75 -25.24
C GLY A 411 -6.49 6.71 -26.34
N ILE A 412 -7.66 6.46 -26.92
CA ILE A 412 -8.19 7.29 -28.00
C ILE A 412 -9.63 7.75 -27.74
N THR A 413 -9.96 8.94 -28.23
CA THR A 413 -11.35 9.44 -28.30
C THR A 413 -11.85 9.30 -29.73
N ILE A 414 -12.95 8.57 -29.90
CA ILE A 414 -13.58 8.33 -31.20
C ILE A 414 -14.94 8.99 -31.23
N PHE A 415 -15.12 9.96 -32.13
CA PHE A 415 -16.43 10.52 -32.45
C PHE A 415 -17.03 9.77 -33.65
N THR A 416 -18.15 9.10 -33.45
CA THR A 416 -18.80 8.26 -34.47
C THR A 416 -20.31 8.51 -34.55
N THR A 417 -21.06 7.62 -35.21
CA THR A 417 -22.53 7.70 -35.29
C THR A 417 -23.17 6.42 -34.80
N ASN A 418 -24.46 6.49 -34.47
CA ASN A 418 -25.29 5.34 -34.12
C ASN A 418 -25.25 4.20 -35.15
N LYS A 419 -24.96 4.50 -36.43
CA LYS A 419 -24.84 3.47 -37.47
C LYS A 419 -23.46 2.80 -37.46
N ASP A 420 -22.43 3.59 -37.20
CA ASP A 420 -21.04 3.17 -37.31
C ASP A 420 -20.49 2.58 -36.00
N ILE A 421 -21.14 2.84 -34.85
CA ILE A 421 -20.71 2.35 -33.52
C ILE A 421 -20.55 0.83 -33.47
N TYR A 422 -21.37 0.09 -34.22
CA TYR A 422 -21.22 -1.36 -34.38
C TYR A 422 -19.83 -1.70 -34.89
N ASN A 423 -19.35 -1.08 -35.97
CA ASN A 423 -18.02 -1.36 -36.51
C ASN A 423 -16.91 -0.76 -35.65
N VAL A 424 -17.10 0.48 -35.16
CA VAL A 424 -16.10 1.19 -34.34
C VAL A 424 -15.77 0.43 -33.05
N SER A 425 -16.78 -0.16 -32.41
CA SER A 425 -16.60 -0.94 -31.18
C SER A 425 -15.72 -2.20 -31.36
N ALA A 426 -15.37 -2.58 -32.59
CA ALA A 426 -14.40 -3.65 -32.85
C ALA A 426 -13.00 -3.34 -32.30
N ILE A 427 -12.69 -2.08 -31.99
CA ILE A 427 -11.46 -1.73 -31.27
C ILE A 427 -11.33 -2.46 -29.93
N VAL A 428 -12.45 -2.77 -29.26
CA VAL A 428 -12.44 -3.52 -28.00
C VAL A 428 -11.85 -4.92 -28.21
N GLU A 429 -12.14 -5.56 -29.34
CA GLU A 429 -11.57 -6.87 -29.69
C GLU A 429 -10.08 -6.76 -30.05
N ASP A 430 -9.69 -5.66 -30.70
CA ASP A 430 -8.32 -5.44 -31.15
C ASP A 430 -7.33 -5.37 -30.01
N THR A 431 -7.75 -5.00 -28.80
CA THR A 431 -6.85 -4.75 -27.68
C THR A 431 -6.99 -5.74 -26.51
N THR A 432 -8.08 -6.50 -26.46
CA THR A 432 -8.39 -7.43 -25.36
C THR A 432 -7.68 -8.80 -25.46
N THR A 433 -6.87 -9.01 -26.50
CA THR A 433 -5.98 -10.18 -26.60
C THR A 433 -4.75 -9.99 -25.70
N SER A 434 -4.18 -11.08 -25.19
CA SER A 434 -2.95 -11.01 -24.38
C SER A 434 -1.76 -10.45 -25.17
N SER A 435 -0.80 -9.82 -24.48
CA SER A 435 0.50 -9.42 -25.03
C SER A 435 0.43 -8.31 -26.09
N LYS A 436 -0.44 -7.32 -25.86
CA LYS A 436 -0.46 -6.09 -26.66
C LYS A 436 0.59 -5.11 -26.17
N VAL A 437 1.37 -4.59 -27.12
CA VAL A 437 2.39 -3.57 -26.88
C VAL A 437 2.14 -2.36 -27.77
N THR A 438 2.61 -1.20 -27.32
CA THR A 438 2.50 0.04 -28.11
C THR A 438 3.81 0.24 -28.88
N LEU A 439 3.68 0.38 -30.20
CA LEU A 439 4.81 0.66 -31.10
C LEU A 439 4.94 2.15 -31.39
N LEU A 440 3.81 2.86 -31.39
CA LEU A 440 3.74 4.31 -31.53
C LEU A 440 2.38 4.81 -31.02
N HIS A 441 2.39 5.90 -30.27
CA HIS A 441 1.19 6.68 -29.95
C HIS A 441 1.53 8.16 -30.10
N THR A 442 0.79 8.89 -30.94
CA THR A 442 1.08 10.31 -31.22
C THR A 442 -0.18 11.06 -31.66
N GLU A 443 -0.23 12.34 -31.34
CA GLU A 443 -1.31 13.26 -31.72
C GLU A 443 -0.76 14.34 -32.65
N SER A 444 -1.49 14.64 -33.72
CA SER A 444 -1.12 15.68 -34.68
C SER A 444 -2.29 16.59 -34.98
N GLU A 445 -2.04 17.90 -34.93
CA GLU A 445 -2.97 18.96 -35.31
C GLU A 445 -3.02 19.22 -36.83
N SER A 446 -2.06 18.66 -37.57
CA SER A 446 -1.87 18.90 -39.01
C SER A 446 -1.33 17.67 -39.73
N ASP A 447 -1.03 17.81 -41.02
CA ASP A 447 -0.28 16.81 -41.79
C ASP A 447 0.97 16.36 -41.03
N SER A 448 1.19 15.04 -40.97
CA SER A 448 2.25 14.43 -40.18
C SER A 448 2.88 13.27 -40.93
N SER A 449 4.19 13.09 -40.75
CA SER A 449 4.91 11.90 -41.19
C SER A 449 5.55 11.26 -39.98
N ASN A 450 5.14 10.03 -39.68
CA ASN A 450 5.56 9.27 -38.51
C ASN A 450 6.23 7.97 -38.96
N SER A 451 7.03 7.39 -38.07
CA SER A 451 7.65 6.07 -38.33
C SER A 451 7.63 5.21 -37.08
N PHE A 452 7.53 3.90 -37.27
CA PHE A 452 7.55 2.92 -36.19
C PHE A 452 8.36 1.69 -36.62
N ARG A 453 8.92 0.98 -35.64
CA ARG A 453 9.72 -0.21 -35.90
C ARG A 453 8.90 -1.47 -35.66
N VAL A 454 9.02 -2.43 -36.57
CA VAL A 454 8.58 -3.81 -36.40
C VAL A 454 9.83 -4.68 -36.26
N ASP A 455 9.95 -5.37 -35.13
CA ASP A 455 11.02 -6.32 -34.86
C ASP A 455 10.51 -7.76 -34.86
N LYS A 456 11.44 -8.72 -34.72
CA LYS A 456 11.14 -10.15 -34.79
C LYS A 456 10.16 -10.63 -33.71
N ALA A 457 10.09 -9.94 -32.57
CA ALA A 457 9.19 -10.30 -31.49
C ALA A 457 7.75 -9.80 -31.74
N VAL A 458 7.51 -8.96 -32.77
CA VAL A 458 6.19 -8.47 -33.15
C VAL A 458 5.58 -9.38 -34.21
N THR A 459 4.42 -9.97 -33.92
CA THR A 459 3.78 -10.98 -34.79
C THR A 459 2.56 -10.47 -35.56
N LYS A 460 1.90 -9.43 -35.05
CA LYS A 460 0.80 -8.71 -35.71
C LYS A 460 0.93 -7.23 -35.43
N VAL A 461 0.42 -6.40 -36.35
CA VAL A 461 0.39 -4.95 -36.21
C VAL A 461 -0.98 -4.43 -36.61
N MET A 462 -1.59 -3.66 -35.70
CA MET A 462 -2.86 -2.97 -35.91
C MET A 462 -2.66 -1.47 -35.75
N LEU A 463 -3.16 -0.69 -36.69
CA LEU A 463 -3.13 0.77 -36.64
C LEU A 463 -4.56 1.28 -36.45
N HIS A 464 -4.73 2.14 -35.45
CA HIS A 464 -5.96 2.88 -35.18
C HIS A 464 -5.72 4.35 -35.45
N ILE A 465 -6.53 4.94 -36.31
CA ILE A 465 -6.45 6.36 -36.67
C ILE A 465 -7.81 7.02 -36.45
N THR A 466 -7.83 8.04 -35.60
CA THR A 466 -9.02 8.87 -35.37
C THR A 466 -8.89 10.22 -36.07
N GLY A 467 -10.03 10.85 -36.35
CA GLY A 467 -10.11 12.12 -37.06
C GLY A 467 -10.52 11.99 -38.53
N GLN A 468 -10.41 13.08 -39.30
CA GLN A 468 -10.86 13.15 -40.68
C GLN A 468 -9.70 13.05 -41.67
N LEU A 469 -9.43 11.84 -42.17
CA LEU A 469 -8.34 11.57 -43.11
C LEU A 469 -8.72 11.96 -44.55
N THR A 470 -7.78 12.61 -45.24
CA THR A 470 -7.87 12.89 -46.69
C THR A 470 -6.92 12.03 -47.51
N HIS A 471 -5.73 11.75 -46.97
CA HIS A 471 -4.72 10.89 -47.58
C HIS A 471 -3.84 10.27 -46.50
N CYS A 472 -3.47 9.01 -46.67
CA CYS A 472 -2.57 8.25 -45.82
C CYS A 472 -1.72 7.37 -46.72
N GLU A 473 -0.41 7.43 -46.59
CA GLU A 473 0.54 6.63 -47.34
C GLU A 473 1.36 5.79 -46.37
N LEU A 474 1.25 4.47 -46.51
CA LEU A 474 2.02 3.50 -45.77
C LEU A 474 3.18 3.01 -46.65
N VAL A 475 4.41 3.08 -46.12
CA VAL A 475 5.62 2.62 -46.79
C VAL A 475 6.28 1.53 -45.96
N SER A 476 6.51 0.37 -46.58
CA SER A 476 7.18 -0.77 -45.96
C SER A 476 8.69 -0.57 -45.88
N PRO A 477 9.42 -1.31 -45.02
CA PRO A 477 10.88 -1.30 -44.96
C PRO A 477 11.56 -1.57 -46.32
N LEU A 478 10.95 -2.37 -47.19
CA LEU A 478 11.45 -2.66 -48.54
C LEU A 478 11.04 -1.61 -49.59
N GLY A 479 10.31 -0.56 -49.19
CA GLY A 479 9.91 0.55 -50.05
C GLY A 479 8.62 0.33 -50.85
N SER A 480 7.87 -0.73 -50.56
CA SER A 480 6.52 -0.88 -51.12
C SER A 480 5.58 0.14 -50.50
N GLN A 481 4.66 0.69 -51.29
CA GLN A 481 3.79 1.80 -50.89
C GLN A 481 2.32 1.41 -51.06
N GLN A 482 1.48 1.86 -50.13
CA GLN A 482 0.03 1.71 -50.20
C GLN A 482 -0.63 3.02 -49.76
N SER A 483 -1.42 3.63 -50.64
CA SER A 483 -2.19 4.85 -50.36
C SER A 483 -3.62 4.53 -49.92
N LEU A 484 -4.14 5.29 -48.97
CA LEU A 484 -5.45 5.16 -48.32
C LEU A 484 -6.07 6.55 -48.08
N PRO A 485 -7.40 6.70 -47.95
CA PRO A 485 -8.43 5.67 -48.08
C PRO A 485 -8.54 5.12 -49.52
N GLY A 486 -8.68 3.79 -49.66
CA GLY A 486 -8.69 3.05 -50.93
C GLY A 486 -9.09 1.57 -50.73
N THR A 487 -9.08 0.74 -51.79
CA THR A 487 -9.30 -0.72 -51.65
C THR A 487 -8.14 -1.37 -50.90
N ASP A 488 -8.40 -2.55 -50.31
CA ASP A 488 -7.36 -3.38 -49.72
C ASP A 488 -6.15 -3.53 -50.65
N GLY A 489 -4.96 -3.43 -50.06
CA GLY A 489 -3.69 -3.52 -50.78
C GLY A 489 -2.79 -4.60 -50.22
N PRO A 490 -1.60 -4.79 -50.82
CA PRO A 490 -0.70 -5.87 -50.46
C PRO A 490 -0.06 -5.72 -49.08
N LEU A 491 -0.04 -4.51 -48.51
CA LEU A 491 0.60 -4.23 -47.21
C LEU A 491 -0.39 -4.31 -46.04
N ALA A 492 -1.63 -3.87 -46.24
CA ALA A 492 -2.61 -3.79 -45.18
C ALA A 492 -4.06 -3.90 -45.68
N MET A 493 -4.92 -4.46 -44.82
CA MET A 493 -6.38 -4.43 -44.96
C MET A 493 -6.94 -3.21 -44.23
N LEU A 494 -7.88 -2.49 -44.84
CA LEU A 494 -8.50 -1.30 -44.24
C LEU A 494 -9.97 -1.56 -43.90
N ASP A 495 -10.33 -1.36 -42.64
CA ASP A 495 -11.71 -1.23 -42.18
C ASP A 495 -11.97 0.24 -41.81
N SER A 496 -12.75 0.94 -42.64
CA SER A 496 -13.05 2.36 -42.46
C SER A 496 -14.48 2.55 -41.96
N SER A 497 -14.61 3.17 -40.80
CA SER A 497 -15.87 3.62 -40.23
C SER A 497 -15.81 5.11 -39.95
N LYS A 498 -16.97 5.78 -39.83
CA LYS A 498 -16.94 7.21 -39.54
C LYS A 498 -16.30 7.45 -38.16
N GLY A 499 -15.23 8.23 -38.15
CA GLY A 499 -14.47 8.58 -36.94
C GLY A 499 -13.27 7.67 -36.64
N LEU A 500 -13.17 6.50 -37.26
CA LEU A 500 -12.10 5.53 -37.00
C LEU A 500 -11.71 4.77 -38.27
N TYR A 501 -10.41 4.74 -38.54
CA TYR A 501 -9.79 3.87 -39.53
C TYR A 501 -8.98 2.81 -38.79
N ARG A 502 -9.29 1.53 -39.05
CA ARG A 502 -8.58 0.37 -38.51
C ARG A 502 -7.81 -0.31 -39.63
N MET A 503 -6.50 -0.45 -39.48
CA MET A 503 -5.66 -1.11 -40.49
C MET A 503 -4.92 -2.29 -39.87
N SER A 504 -5.04 -3.46 -40.49
CA SER A 504 -4.27 -4.66 -40.13
C SER A 504 -3.18 -4.88 -41.16
N LEU A 505 -1.92 -4.90 -40.73
CA LEU A 505 -0.82 -5.26 -41.63
C LEU A 505 -0.91 -6.75 -42.01
N LEU A 506 -0.61 -7.06 -43.28
CA LEU A 506 -0.70 -8.41 -43.81
C LEU A 506 0.64 -9.16 -43.65
N PRO A 507 0.60 -10.47 -43.35
CA PRO A 507 1.81 -11.29 -43.31
C PRO A 507 2.32 -11.62 -44.73
N PRO A 508 3.63 -11.85 -44.91
CA PRO A 508 4.69 -11.78 -43.89
C PRO A 508 5.03 -10.33 -43.51
N LEU A 509 5.15 -10.07 -42.20
CA LEU A 509 5.53 -8.75 -41.72
C LEU A 509 7.01 -8.48 -42.03
N GLU A 510 7.27 -7.38 -42.73
CA GLU A 510 8.63 -6.91 -42.97
C GLU A 510 9.22 -6.31 -41.69
N ILE A 511 10.35 -6.88 -41.24
CA ILE A 511 11.14 -6.36 -40.12
C ILE A 511 11.86 -5.09 -40.58
N GLY A 512 11.73 -4.00 -39.82
CA GLY A 512 12.36 -2.73 -40.13
C GLY A 512 11.52 -1.53 -39.73
N ILE A 513 11.81 -0.39 -40.36
CA ILE A 513 11.10 0.87 -40.13
C ILE A 513 9.99 0.99 -41.15
N TRP A 514 8.76 1.09 -40.67
CA TRP A 514 7.59 1.45 -41.46
C TRP A 514 7.37 2.96 -41.38
N GLN A 515 7.04 3.59 -42.50
CA GLN A 515 6.73 5.02 -42.56
C GLN A 515 5.26 5.24 -42.88
N LEU A 516 4.68 6.26 -42.25
CA LEU A 516 3.28 6.60 -42.35
C LEU A 516 3.15 8.10 -42.57
N SER A 517 2.71 8.51 -43.75
CA SER A 517 2.53 9.92 -44.13
C SER A 517 1.05 10.25 -44.29
N ILE A 518 0.56 11.24 -43.55
CA ILE A 518 -0.87 11.47 -43.39
C ILE A 518 -1.22 12.94 -43.63
N LYS A 519 -2.33 13.14 -44.33
CA LYS A 519 -2.99 14.42 -44.52
C LYS A 519 -4.41 14.35 -43.97
N ALA A 520 -4.75 15.26 -43.06
CA ALA A 520 -6.01 15.23 -42.35
C ALA A 520 -6.58 16.63 -42.14
N ILE A 521 -7.88 16.69 -41.86
CA ILE A 521 -8.59 17.93 -41.53
C ILE A 521 -8.81 17.95 -40.01
N GLY A 522 -8.08 18.82 -39.32
CA GLY A 522 -8.14 18.94 -37.86
C GLY A 522 -7.25 17.93 -37.12
N PRO A 523 -7.42 17.79 -35.80
CA PRO A 523 -6.58 16.92 -34.99
C PRO A 523 -6.82 15.44 -35.31
N THR A 524 -5.75 14.66 -35.23
CA THR A 524 -5.70 13.23 -35.48
C THR A 524 -4.88 12.53 -34.42
N THR A 525 -5.36 11.38 -33.95
CA THR A 525 -4.62 10.52 -33.04
C THR A 525 -4.26 9.24 -33.76
N PHE A 526 -3.00 8.82 -33.61
CA PHE A 526 -2.45 7.61 -34.21
C PHE A 526 -1.99 6.68 -33.09
N SER A 527 -2.55 5.47 -33.06
CA SER A 527 -2.17 4.42 -32.13
C SER A 527 -1.80 3.16 -32.90
N ILE A 528 -0.56 2.70 -32.75
CA ILE A 528 -0.02 1.52 -33.43
C ILE A 528 0.28 0.48 -32.37
N LEU A 529 -0.43 -0.64 -32.46
CA LEU A 529 -0.38 -1.76 -31.52
C LEU A 529 0.29 -2.97 -32.18
N GLY A 530 1.10 -3.67 -31.41
CA GLY A 530 1.73 -4.92 -31.81
C GLY A 530 1.35 -6.09 -30.90
N ASP A 531 1.34 -7.30 -31.44
CA ASP A 531 1.31 -8.54 -30.64
C ASP A 531 2.75 -8.97 -30.34
N SER A 532 3.18 -8.81 -29.08
CA SER A 532 4.52 -9.18 -28.61
C SER A 532 4.56 -9.50 -27.12
N SER A 533 5.26 -10.56 -26.73
CA SER A 533 5.55 -10.83 -25.31
C SER A 533 6.51 -9.81 -24.71
N LEU A 534 7.45 -9.30 -25.52
CA LEU A 534 8.46 -8.35 -25.10
C LEU A 534 7.82 -6.99 -24.83
N ASP A 535 7.88 -6.52 -23.59
CA ASP A 535 7.42 -5.19 -23.18
C ASP A 535 8.27 -4.66 -22.02
N PHE A 536 7.95 -3.51 -21.45
CA PHE A 536 8.64 -2.99 -20.27
C PHE A 536 7.71 -2.27 -19.28
N LEU A 537 8.18 -2.23 -18.04
CA LEU A 537 7.63 -1.45 -16.93
C LEU A 537 8.66 -0.39 -16.54
N TYR A 538 8.21 0.68 -15.89
CA TYR A 538 9.10 1.73 -15.44
C TYR A 538 8.54 2.48 -14.23
N TYR A 539 9.43 3.13 -13.48
CA TYR A 539 9.08 4.14 -12.49
C TYR A 539 10.22 5.15 -12.34
N PHE A 540 9.89 6.31 -11.76
CA PHE A 540 10.88 7.32 -11.39
C PHE A 540 11.26 7.15 -9.92
N ALA A 541 12.54 7.34 -9.60
CA ALA A 541 13.06 7.21 -8.26
C ALA A 541 14.06 8.31 -7.91
N LYS A 542 14.23 8.55 -6.61
CA LYS A 542 15.22 9.46 -6.06
C LYS A 542 16.15 8.67 -5.13
N GLU A 543 17.44 8.97 -5.19
CA GLU A 543 18.40 8.44 -4.23
C GLU A 543 18.05 8.93 -2.82
N SER A 544 17.94 7.98 -1.89
CA SER A 544 17.85 8.21 -0.46
C SER A 544 19.20 7.85 0.14
N ASN A 545 19.83 8.81 0.82
CA ASN A 545 21.10 8.64 1.54
C ASN A 545 20.89 8.74 3.05
N GLU A 546 19.70 8.33 3.52
CA GLU A 546 19.32 8.37 4.93
C GLU A 546 19.74 7.10 5.67
N THR A 547 18.93 6.57 6.58
CA THR A 547 19.23 5.36 7.36
C THR A 547 19.53 4.17 6.47
N HIS A 548 18.74 4.01 5.41
CA HIS A 548 18.84 2.94 4.43
C HIS A 548 19.13 3.53 3.04
N PRO A 549 20.29 3.22 2.42
CA PRO A 549 20.66 3.78 1.13
C PRO A 549 19.95 3.05 0.00
N GLY A 550 19.41 3.78 -0.97
CA GLY A 550 18.76 3.15 -2.12
C GLY A 550 17.95 4.09 -2.99
N LEU A 551 17.25 3.53 -3.98
CA LEU A 551 16.36 4.26 -4.87
C LEU A 551 14.93 4.19 -4.36
N ARG A 552 14.42 5.34 -3.86
CA ARG A 552 13.04 5.47 -3.41
C ARG A 552 12.14 5.88 -4.59
N LYS A 553 11.10 5.08 -4.88
CA LYS A 553 10.07 5.42 -5.87
C LYS A 553 9.49 6.81 -5.56
N LEU A 554 9.31 7.63 -6.60
CA LEU A 554 8.63 8.91 -6.52
C LEU A 554 7.12 8.73 -6.66
N GLU A 555 6.37 9.44 -5.83
CA GLU A 555 4.91 9.54 -5.94
C GLU A 555 4.52 10.48 -7.08
N GLY A 556 3.50 10.09 -7.85
CA GLY A 556 2.94 10.89 -8.92
C GLY A 556 3.93 11.22 -10.05
N SER A 557 3.86 12.44 -10.56
CA SER A 557 4.67 12.87 -11.72
C SER A 557 6.05 13.40 -11.31
N PRO A 558 7.10 13.18 -12.14
CA PRO A 558 8.45 13.65 -11.85
C PRO A 558 8.53 15.19 -11.87
N ILE A 559 9.48 15.73 -11.09
CA ILE A 559 9.63 17.18 -10.96
C ILE A 559 10.47 17.74 -12.11
N ALA A 560 9.88 18.66 -12.87
CA ALA A 560 10.50 19.30 -14.02
C ALA A 560 11.80 20.02 -13.64
N GLY A 561 12.86 19.77 -14.40
CA GLY A 561 14.18 20.38 -14.18
C GLY A 561 15.03 19.73 -13.09
N VAL A 562 14.48 18.82 -12.28
CA VAL A 562 15.17 18.18 -11.15
C VAL A 562 15.80 16.86 -11.59
N PRO A 563 17.00 16.49 -11.08
CA PRO A 563 17.58 15.18 -11.38
C PRO A 563 16.76 14.02 -10.82
N VAL A 564 16.70 12.92 -11.57
CA VAL A 564 15.92 11.73 -11.21
C VAL A 564 16.54 10.45 -11.78
N PHE A 565 16.29 9.32 -11.12
CA PHE A 565 16.58 8.00 -11.68
C PHE A 565 15.35 7.46 -12.39
N LEU A 566 15.55 6.88 -13.56
CA LEU A 566 14.57 6.10 -14.29
C LEU A 566 14.91 4.63 -14.11
N VAL A 567 14.01 3.86 -13.50
CA VAL A 567 14.15 2.41 -13.37
C VAL A 567 13.24 1.74 -14.39
N VAL A 568 13.78 0.77 -15.13
CA VAL A 568 13.10 0.07 -16.23
C VAL A 568 13.22 -1.43 -16.03
N ALA A 569 12.11 -2.14 -15.97
CA ALA A 569 12.08 -3.60 -15.93
C ALA A 569 11.59 -4.15 -17.27
N VAL A 570 12.43 -4.91 -17.98
CA VAL A 570 12.04 -5.53 -19.26
C VAL A 570 11.32 -6.85 -19.00
N THR A 571 10.22 -7.07 -19.71
CA THR A 571 9.32 -8.22 -19.50
C THR A 571 9.19 -9.05 -20.77
N GLY A 572 8.95 -10.35 -20.61
CA GLY A 572 8.63 -11.26 -21.72
C GLY A 572 9.80 -11.65 -22.62
N LEU A 573 11.02 -11.48 -22.13
CA LEU A 573 12.23 -12.11 -22.67
C LEU A 573 12.29 -13.57 -22.22
N SER A 574 12.63 -14.49 -23.14
CA SER A 574 12.90 -15.88 -22.79
C SER A 574 14.30 -16.03 -22.16
N SER A 575 14.48 -17.06 -21.33
CA SER A 575 15.77 -17.40 -20.71
C SER A 575 16.90 -17.69 -21.71
N ASN A 576 16.53 -18.02 -22.96
CA ASN A 576 17.46 -18.42 -24.02
C ASN A 576 17.64 -17.31 -25.10
N GLU A 577 16.92 -16.20 -24.97
CA GLU A 577 17.09 -15.03 -25.82
C GLU A 577 17.97 -14.00 -25.14
N GLU A 578 19.20 -13.87 -25.62
CA GLU A 578 20.05 -12.75 -25.23
C GLU A 578 19.48 -11.45 -25.80
N ALA A 579 19.20 -10.48 -24.94
CA ALA A 579 18.87 -9.12 -25.33
C ALA A 579 19.64 -8.12 -24.46
N SER A 580 19.96 -6.97 -25.04
CA SER A 580 20.62 -5.86 -24.33
C SER A 580 19.88 -4.56 -24.60
N PHE A 581 19.56 -3.82 -23.55
CA PHE A 581 18.84 -2.56 -23.64
C PHE A 581 19.76 -1.41 -23.25
N SER A 582 20.00 -0.51 -24.20
CA SER A 582 21.08 0.47 -24.09
C SER A 582 20.62 1.82 -23.55
N HIS A 583 19.39 2.22 -23.86
CA HIS A 583 18.87 3.53 -23.49
C HIS A 583 17.35 3.60 -23.59
N VAL A 584 16.78 4.61 -22.95
CA VAL A 584 15.43 5.12 -23.18
C VAL A 584 15.52 6.47 -23.86
N THR A 585 14.72 6.69 -24.90
CA THR A 585 14.52 8.00 -25.52
C THR A 585 13.21 8.59 -25.03
N LEU A 586 13.23 9.79 -24.45
CA LEU A 586 12.03 10.55 -24.14
C LEU A 586 11.50 11.19 -25.43
N LEU A 587 10.24 10.93 -25.76
CA LEU A 587 9.58 11.45 -26.96
C LEU A 587 8.56 12.51 -26.55
N GLY A 588 8.61 13.69 -27.19
CA GLY A 588 7.62 14.73 -26.98
C GLY A 588 6.25 14.39 -27.61
N PRO A 589 5.24 15.26 -27.45
CA PRO A 589 3.87 14.98 -27.90
C PRO A 589 3.73 14.74 -29.41
N LYS A 590 4.67 15.25 -30.23
CA LYS A 590 4.68 15.05 -31.69
C LYS A 590 5.62 13.91 -32.12
N GLY A 591 6.13 13.12 -31.17
CA GLY A 591 7.08 12.04 -31.41
C GLY A 591 8.54 12.49 -31.59
N GLU A 592 8.85 13.76 -31.35
CA GLU A 592 10.21 14.29 -31.42
C GLU A 592 11.08 13.80 -30.26
N SER A 593 12.35 13.50 -30.52
CA SER A 593 13.28 13.06 -29.46
C SER A 593 13.70 14.24 -28.58
N LEU A 594 13.38 14.20 -27.29
CA LEU A 594 13.73 15.23 -26.31
C LEU A 594 15.05 14.94 -25.60
N LEU A 595 15.20 13.72 -25.08
CA LEU A 595 16.37 13.33 -24.28
C LEU A 595 16.66 11.83 -24.44
N LYS A 596 17.93 11.47 -24.44
CA LYS A 596 18.40 10.08 -24.42
C LYS A 596 19.01 9.77 -23.07
N VAL A 597 18.39 8.84 -22.33
CA VAL A 597 18.82 8.37 -21.01
C VAL A 597 19.55 7.04 -21.17
N LEU A 598 20.84 7.01 -20.87
CA LEU A 598 21.63 5.78 -20.92
C LEU A 598 21.28 4.89 -19.73
N LEU A 599 21.11 3.59 -19.98
CA LEU A 599 20.89 2.59 -18.94
C LEU A 599 22.22 1.96 -18.54
N ASN A 600 22.37 1.55 -17.28
CA ASN A 600 23.51 0.79 -16.74
C ASN A 600 23.52 -0.66 -17.29
N SER A 601 23.58 -0.82 -18.62
CA SER A 601 23.43 -2.13 -19.25
C SER A 601 24.69 -2.97 -19.11
N SER A 602 24.56 -4.14 -18.50
CA SER A 602 25.37 -5.32 -18.82
C SER A 602 24.42 -6.51 -18.97
N SER A 603 23.82 -6.65 -20.17
CA SER A 603 22.96 -7.76 -20.62
C SER A 603 21.83 -8.16 -19.65
N SER A 604 20.58 -7.85 -19.98
CA SER A 604 19.44 -8.41 -19.25
C SER A 604 19.39 -9.91 -19.51
N TYR A 605 19.77 -10.73 -18.53
CA TYR A 605 19.81 -12.17 -18.71
C TYR A 605 18.42 -12.80 -18.55
N TRP A 606 17.50 -12.15 -17.82
CA TRP A 606 16.18 -12.68 -17.51
C TRP A 606 15.11 -11.58 -17.45
N SER A 607 13.85 -11.96 -17.65
CA SER A 607 12.69 -11.06 -17.52
C SER A 607 12.58 -10.53 -16.08
N GLY A 608 12.30 -9.24 -15.93
CA GLY A 608 12.14 -8.58 -14.62
C GLY A 608 13.40 -7.94 -14.04
N GLU A 609 14.56 -8.05 -14.70
CA GLU A 609 15.77 -7.35 -14.27
C GLU A 609 15.61 -5.82 -14.42
N GLU A 610 15.93 -5.07 -13.36
CA GLU A 610 15.84 -3.63 -13.32
C GLU A 610 17.09 -2.97 -13.92
N LEU A 611 16.89 -2.17 -14.96
CA LEU A 611 17.88 -1.31 -15.58
C LEU A 611 17.67 0.11 -15.07
N VAL A 612 18.76 0.76 -14.68
CA VAL A 612 18.74 2.09 -14.09
C VAL A 612 19.41 3.08 -15.02
N GLY A 613 18.70 4.17 -15.33
CA GLY A 613 19.23 5.34 -16.03
C GLY A 613 19.17 6.57 -15.14
N TYR A 614 20.18 7.43 -15.24
CA TYR A 614 20.21 8.70 -14.53
C TYR A 614 19.88 9.84 -15.49
N MET A 615 18.99 10.73 -15.05
CA MET A 615 18.54 11.90 -15.79
C MET A 615 18.92 13.15 -15.01
N ASP A 616 19.87 13.93 -15.53
CA ASP A 616 20.32 15.19 -14.89
C ASP A 616 19.21 16.23 -14.73
N SER A 617 18.25 16.23 -15.65
CA SER A 617 17.16 17.20 -15.64
C SER A 617 15.93 16.66 -16.37
N VAL A 618 14.82 16.54 -15.66
CA VAL A 618 13.53 16.15 -16.25
C VAL A 618 13.06 17.22 -17.23
N PRO A 619 12.66 16.86 -18.47
CA PRO A 619 12.11 17.84 -19.42
C PRO A 619 10.92 18.60 -18.85
N ARG A 620 10.74 19.86 -19.29
CA ARG A 620 9.58 20.69 -18.92
C ARG A 620 8.34 20.42 -19.78
N MET A 621 8.51 19.67 -20.86
CA MET A 621 7.45 19.29 -21.79
C MET A 621 6.93 17.90 -21.45
N PRO A 622 5.65 17.59 -21.71
CA PRO A 622 5.15 16.23 -21.59
C PRO A 622 5.91 15.26 -22.49
N PHE A 623 6.04 14.00 -22.06
CA PHE A 623 6.77 13.01 -22.84
C PHE A 623 6.28 11.57 -22.64
N THR A 624 6.49 10.74 -23.65
CA THR A 624 6.43 9.27 -23.56
C THR A 624 7.85 8.71 -23.60
N MET A 625 8.02 7.39 -23.40
CA MET A 625 9.31 6.74 -23.39
C MET A 625 9.42 5.65 -24.45
N ARG A 626 10.51 5.66 -25.20
CA ARG A 626 10.89 4.59 -26.11
C ARG A 626 12.11 3.85 -25.61
N LEU A 627 11.93 2.61 -25.18
CA LEU A 627 13.00 1.69 -24.85
C LEU A 627 13.69 1.20 -26.13
N SER A 628 15.03 1.20 -26.16
CA SER A 628 15.81 0.78 -27.33
C SER A 628 16.94 -0.18 -26.97
N GLY A 629 16.95 -1.33 -27.63
CA GLY A 629 17.89 -2.42 -27.39
C GLY A 629 18.26 -3.20 -28.64
N LYS A 630 18.94 -4.33 -28.44
CA LYS A 630 19.30 -5.30 -29.47
C LYS A 630 19.10 -6.72 -28.98
N ASP A 631 18.70 -7.61 -29.89
CA ASP A 631 18.76 -9.05 -29.66
C ASP A 631 20.20 -9.59 -29.78
N GLY A 632 20.42 -10.86 -29.45
CA GLY A 632 21.72 -11.53 -29.52
C GLY A 632 22.30 -11.66 -30.95
N ARG A 633 21.53 -11.30 -31.98
CA ARG A 633 21.99 -11.22 -33.38
C ARG A 633 22.31 -9.79 -33.80
N GLY A 634 22.11 -8.82 -32.91
CA GLY A 634 22.35 -7.40 -33.15
C GLY A 634 21.19 -6.65 -33.82
N ASN A 635 20.02 -7.28 -34.00
CA ASN A 635 18.84 -6.62 -34.53
C ASN A 635 18.24 -5.68 -33.48
N LEU A 636 17.77 -4.51 -33.91
CA LEU A 636 17.18 -3.52 -33.01
C LEU A 636 15.82 -3.97 -32.48
N LEU A 637 15.60 -3.74 -31.18
CA LEU A 637 14.34 -3.93 -30.45
C LEU A 637 13.85 -2.56 -29.93
N GLU A 638 12.58 -2.24 -30.13
CA GLU A 638 12.00 -0.96 -29.68
C GLU A 638 10.58 -1.15 -29.10
N ARG A 639 10.32 -0.58 -27.92
CA ARG A 639 8.98 -0.54 -27.31
C ARG A 639 8.67 0.86 -26.82
N VAL A 640 7.41 1.29 -26.88
CA VAL A 640 6.96 2.63 -26.48
C VAL A 640 5.98 2.53 -25.32
N SER A 641 6.14 3.41 -24.32
CA SER A 641 5.20 3.54 -23.21
C SER A 641 3.88 4.12 -23.68
N THR A 642 2.84 3.90 -22.89
CA THR A 642 1.47 4.25 -23.26
C THR A 642 1.09 5.64 -22.79
N GLU A 643 1.42 5.98 -21.54
CA GLU A 643 0.98 7.20 -20.89
C GLU A 643 1.86 8.39 -21.31
N MET A 644 1.23 9.56 -21.43
CA MET A 644 1.93 10.83 -21.57
C MET A 644 2.24 11.39 -20.18
N ILE A 645 3.50 11.27 -19.77
CA ILE A 645 3.98 11.79 -18.49
C ILE A 645 3.95 13.31 -18.56
N GLN A 646 3.41 13.94 -17.51
CA GLN A 646 3.31 15.40 -17.37
C GLN A 646 4.21 15.90 -16.24
N PRO A 647 5.46 16.30 -16.53
CA PRO A 647 6.34 16.87 -15.53
C PRO A 647 5.75 18.12 -14.89
N THR A 648 6.00 18.30 -13.60
CA THR A 648 5.40 19.39 -12.81
C THR A 648 6.41 20.04 -11.87
N HIS A 649 6.07 21.18 -11.27
CA HIS A 649 6.89 21.86 -10.27
C HIS A 649 6.37 21.70 -8.83
N VAL A 650 5.40 20.81 -8.60
CA VAL A 650 4.86 20.52 -7.26
C VAL A 650 5.01 19.04 -6.94
N GLN A 651 5.38 18.72 -5.70
CA GLN A 651 5.55 17.34 -5.24
C GLN A 651 4.60 17.07 -4.09
N ILE A 652 3.96 15.90 -4.08
CA ILE A 652 3.27 15.36 -2.91
C ILE A 652 4.11 14.18 -2.38
N GLN A 653 4.30 14.11 -1.06
CA GLN A 653 4.93 12.98 -0.40
C GLN A 653 4.05 12.51 0.75
N VAL A 654 3.63 11.24 0.69
CA VAL A 654 2.89 10.59 1.79
C VAL A 654 3.88 10.27 2.92
N LEU A 655 3.57 10.71 4.13
CA LEU A 655 4.41 10.51 5.31
C LEU A 655 3.91 9.32 6.15
N SER A 656 2.59 9.22 6.33
CA SER A 656 1.93 8.16 7.08
C SER A 656 0.57 7.83 6.49
N ALA A 657 0.28 6.53 6.40
CA ALA A 657 -0.99 5.97 5.94
C ALA A 657 -1.41 4.85 6.90
N PRO A 658 -2.24 5.15 7.91
CA PRO A 658 -2.61 4.17 8.92
C PRO A 658 -3.58 3.11 8.37
N GLN A 659 -3.65 1.97 9.05
CA GLN A 659 -4.76 1.03 8.87
C GLN A 659 -6.07 1.62 9.41
N LEU A 660 -7.19 1.15 8.90
CA LEU A 660 -8.52 1.64 9.24
C LEU A 660 -9.22 0.65 10.17
N LEU A 661 -9.88 1.18 11.21
CA LEU A 661 -10.63 0.40 12.18
C LEU A 661 -12.12 0.76 12.09
N PRO A 662 -13.05 -0.21 12.03
CA PRO A 662 -14.48 0.07 12.04
C PRO A 662 -14.88 0.99 13.19
N GLY A 663 -15.65 2.04 12.89
CA GLY A 663 -16.13 3.00 13.88
C GLY A 663 -15.10 4.04 14.38
N HIS A 664 -13.87 4.02 13.86
CA HIS A 664 -12.79 4.91 14.28
C HIS A 664 -12.42 5.93 13.18
N SER A 665 -11.84 7.05 13.62
CA SER A 665 -11.20 8.03 12.74
C SER A 665 -9.72 7.69 12.58
N SER A 666 -9.22 7.75 11.35
CA SER A 666 -7.81 7.58 11.02
C SER A 666 -7.32 8.76 10.17
N THR A 667 -6.06 9.15 10.34
CA THR A 667 -5.49 10.34 9.68
C THR A 667 -4.33 9.97 8.77
N VAL A 668 -4.44 10.34 7.49
CA VAL A 668 -3.34 10.25 6.52
C VAL A 668 -2.54 11.56 6.55
N LEU A 669 -1.22 11.46 6.74
CA LEU A 669 -0.31 12.61 6.80
C LEU A 669 0.54 12.68 5.53
N PHE A 670 0.66 13.86 4.94
CA PHE A 670 1.46 14.10 3.74
C PHE A 670 2.06 15.50 3.71
N GLU A 671 3.02 15.71 2.83
CA GLU A 671 3.74 16.97 2.65
C GLU A 671 3.73 17.39 1.19
N ILE A 672 3.50 18.68 0.96
CA ILE A 672 3.49 19.28 -0.38
C ILE A 672 4.71 20.18 -0.51
N PHE A 673 5.55 19.97 -1.51
CA PHE A 673 6.71 20.80 -1.81
C PHE A 673 6.48 21.61 -3.10
N ASN A 674 6.74 22.91 -3.04
CA ASN A 674 6.72 23.77 -4.23
C ASN A 674 8.13 24.00 -4.76
N HIS A 675 8.45 23.40 -5.90
CA HIS A 675 9.70 23.60 -6.65
C HIS A 675 9.60 24.71 -7.69
N GLY A 676 8.41 25.30 -7.87
CA GLY A 676 8.12 26.43 -8.74
C GLY A 676 8.18 27.78 -8.02
N PRO A 677 7.71 28.87 -8.67
CA PRO A 677 7.63 30.18 -8.04
C PRO A 677 6.54 30.23 -6.95
N ASN A 678 6.58 31.27 -6.12
CA ASN A 678 5.57 31.53 -5.08
C ASN A 678 4.16 31.57 -5.69
N ARG A 679 3.23 30.73 -5.22
CA ARG A 679 1.85 30.73 -5.71
C ARG A 679 0.86 30.05 -4.75
N HIS A 680 -0.42 30.17 -5.11
CA HIS A 680 -1.51 29.46 -4.45
C HIS A 680 -1.76 28.10 -5.11
N PHE A 681 -1.95 27.10 -4.25
CA PHE A 681 -2.33 25.75 -4.60
C PHE A 681 -3.71 25.43 -4.04
N SER A 682 -4.45 24.62 -4.77
CA SER A 682 -5.69 24.00 -4.35
C SER A 682 -5.44 22.51 -4.13
N LEU A 683 -5.67 22.07 -2.90
CA LEU A 683 -5.61 20.68 -2.48
C LEU A 683 -7.02 20.08 -2.49
N SER A 684 -7.16 18.87 -3.00
CA SER A 684 -8.39 18.07 -2.90
C SER A 684 -8.04 16.62 -2.52
N ALA A 685 -8.98 15.98 -1.84
CA ALA A 685 -8.90 14.57 -1.45
C ALA A 685 -10.22 13.90 -1.83
N GLU A 686 -10.13 12.75 -2.49
CA GLU A 686 -11.28 11.95 -2.91
C GLU A 686 -11.08 10.51 -2.45
N ASP A 687 -12.13 9.86 -1.97
CA ASP A 687 -12.10 8.44 -1.60
C ASP A 687 -13.27 7.69 -2.26
N ASP A 688 -13.04 6.43 -2.60
CA ASP A 688 -13.98 5.61 -3.37
C ASP A 688 -15.17 5.10 -2.55
N LEU A 689 -15.13 5.17 -1.22
CA LEU A 689 -16.18 4.68 -0.32
C LEU A 689 -16.92 5.78 0.47
N GLY A 690 -16.54 7.05 0.30
CA GLY A 690 -17.10 8.20 1.01
C GLY A 690 -16.77 8.25 2.50
N TYR A 691 -15.59 7.78 2.92
CA TYR A 691 -15.13 7.79 4.31
C TYR A 691 -14.49 9.12 4.72
N LEU A 692 -14.22 10.03 3.79
CA LEU A 692 -13.67 11.35 4.12
C LEU A 692 -14.62 12.15 5.03
N SER A 693 -14.07 12.69 6.12
CA SER A 693 -14.85 13.47 7.09
C SER A 693 -15.32 14.81 6.53
N HIS A 694 -14.52 15.42 5.67
CA HIS A 694 -14.76 16.70 5.02
C HIS A 694 -14.25 16.64 3.57
N GLN A 695 -15.14 16.88 2.62
CA GLN A 695 -14.79 17.08 1.21
C GLN A 695 -14.59 18.58 0.96
N ASP A 696 -13.45 19.14 1.38
CA ASP A 696 -13.17 20.56 1.16
C ASP A 696 -11.87 20.75 0.37
N GLN A 697 -12.00 21.53 -0.71
CA GLN A 697 -10.87 22.05 -1.46
C GLN A 697 -10.15 23.10 -0.60
N GLN A 698 -8.93 22.80 -0.18
CA GLN A 698 -8.15 23.71 0.66
C GLN A 698 -7.23 24.57 -0.21
N ARG A 699 -7.36 25.90 -0.07
CA ARG A 699 -6.48 26.86 -0.72
C ARG A 699 -5.28 27.20 0.15
N LEU A 700 -4.08 27.03 -0.39
CA LEU A 700 -2.82 27.09 0.34
C LEU A 700 -1.81 27.96 -0.40
N PHE A 701 -1.11 28.87 0.28
CA PHE A 701 0.04 29.55 -0.30
C PHE A 701 1.32 28.79 0.07
N ILE A 702 2.14 28.44 -0.92
CA ILE A 702 3.43 27.77 -0.70
C ILE A 702 4.51 28.57 -1.42
N GLY A 703 5.48 29.06 -0.65
CA GLY A 703 6.65 29.77 -1.19
C GLY A 703 7.54 28.87 -2.03
N MET A 704 8.35 29.46 -2.89
CA MET A 704 9.36 28.79 -3.70
C MET A 704 10.33 28.03 -2.79
N GLY A 705 10.57 26.75 -3.10
CA GLY A 705 11.44 25.87 -2.32
C GLY A 705 10.92 25.56 -0.91
N SER A 706 9.68 25.95 -0.59
CA SER A 706 9.05 25.70 0.70
C SER A 706 8.13 24.48 0.63
N SER A 707 7.82 23.92 1.80
CA SER A 707 6.88 22.82 1.95
C SER A 707 5.85 23.07 3.03
N VAL A 708 4.75 22.32 2.97
CA VAL A 708 3.66 22.40 3.94
C VAL A 708 3.11 21.00 4.21
N LYS A 709 3.03 20.62 5.49
CA LYS A 709 2.42 19.37 5.93
C LYS A 709 0.90 19.49 6.05
N ARG A 710 0.18 18.47 5.64
CA ARG A 710 -1.28 18.40 5.65
C ARG A 710 -1.75 17.03 6.11
N GLU A 711 -3.00 17.01 6.54
CA GLU A 711 -3.64 15.82 7.07
C GLU A 711 -5.06 15.70 6.51
N VAL A 712 -5.50 14.46 6.31
CA VAL A 712 -6.85 14.12 5.87
C VAL A 712 -7.40 13.05 6.81
N GLU A 713 -8.57 13.34 7.41
CA GLU A 713 -9.25 12.46 8.36
C GLU A 713 -10.32 11.61 7.65
N LEU A 714 -10.20 10.28 7.77
CA LEU A 714 -11.19 9.31 7.33
C LEU A 714 -11.97 8.78 8.53
N ARG A 715 -13.30 8.81 8.45
CA ARG A 715 -14.23 8.20 9.41
C ARG A 715 -14.73 6.87 8.88
N THR A 716 -14.19 5.79 9.42
CA THR A 716 -14.56 4.44 9.00
C THR A 716 -15.91 4.07 9.63
N PRO A 717 -16.96 3.75 8.86
CA PRO A 717 -18.24 3.33 9.41
C PRO A 717 -18.11 2.09 10.30
N GLN A 718 -18.95 1.95 11.34
CA GLN A 718 -18.98 0.73 12.15
C GLN A 718 -19.38 -0.51 11.34
N THR A 719 -20.09 -0.32 10.22
CA THR A 719 -20.49 -1.37 9.29
C THR A 719 -19.42 -1.70 8.24
N ALA A 720 -18.26 -1.03 8.29
CA ALA A 720 -17.18 -1.28 7.34
C ALA A 720 -16.72 -2.75 7.44
N GLN A 721 -16.71 -3.44 6.31
CA GLN A 721 -16.30 -4.83 6.25
C GLN A 721 -14.78 -4.94 6.43
N THR A 722 -14.34 -5.84 7.29
CA THR A 722 -12.93 -6.19 7.42
C THR A 722 -12.41 -6.74 6.08
N GLY A 723 -11.20 -6.33 5.69
CA GLY A 723 -10.57 -6.68 4.42
C GLY A 723 -10.94 -5.77 3.28
N ARG A 724 -11.82 -4.80 3.50
CA ARG A 724 -12.17 -3.82 2.48
C ARG A 724 -11.01 -2.86 2.26
N ALA A 725 -10.55 -2.76 1.01
CA ALA A 725 -9.59 -1.74 0.60
C ALA A 725 -10.32 -0.41 0.30
N ILE A 726 -9.63 0.70 0.58
CA ILE A 726 -10.03 2.06 0.24
C ILE A 726 -8.89 2.70 -0.55
N THR A 727 -9.25 3.41 -1.61
CA THR A 727 -8.33 4.17 -2.45
C THR A 727 -8.55 5.66 -2.23
N LEU A 728 -7.67 6.26 -1.43
CA LEU A 728 -7.63 7.70 -1.21
C LEU A 728 -6.76 8.37 -2.28
N THR A 729 -7.33 9.28 -3.05
CA THR A 729 -6.63 10.05 -4.07
C THR A 729 -6.42 11.48 -3.60
N LEU A 730 -5.17 11.86 -3.36
CA LEU A 730 -4.77 13.22 -3.00
C LEU A 730 -4.32 13.94 -4.26
N THR A 731 -4.84 15.14 -4.53
CA THR A 731 -4.36 15.96 -5.66
C THR A 731 -4.09 17.39 -5.23
N VAL A 732 -2.99 17.95 -5.76
CA VAL A 732 -2.63 19.35 -5.59
C VAL A 732 -2.48 19.99 -6.95
N HIS A 733 -2.98 21.20 -7.13
CA HIS A 733 -2.78 21.95 -8.37
C HIS A 733 -2.57 23.42 -8.10
N ALA A 734 -1.75 24.06 -8.93
CA ALA A 734 -1.61 25.50 -8.96
C ALA A 734 -2.88 26.16 -9.53
N GLU A 735 -3.28 27.30 -8.97
CA GLU A 735 -4.44 28.05 -9.48
C GLU A 735 -4.15 28.85 -10.74
N ASP A 736 -2.88 29.22 -10.95
CA ASP A 736 -2.41 30.11 -12.01
C ASP A 736 -1.59 29.39 -13.09
N SER A 737 -1.39 28.07 -12.97
CA SER A 737 -0.59 27.27 -13.90
C SER A 737 -1.19 25.86 -14.07
N PRO A 738 -0.80 25.11 -15.11
CA PRO A 738 -1.20 23.72 -15.27
C PRO A 738 -0.45 22.76 -14.32
N ASP A 739 0.43 23.26 -13.44
CA ASP A 739 1.16 22.41 -12.50
C ASP A 739 0.19 21.69 -11.58
N SER A 740 0.27 20.37 -11.56
CA SER A 740 -0.48 19.53 -10.65
C SER A 740 0.29 18.25 -10.38
N ASN A 741 0.06 17.68 -9.21
CA ASN A 741 0.59 16.38 -8.83
C ASN A 741 -0.40 15.64 -7.93
N TYR A 742 -0.16 14.36 -7.73
CA TYR A 742 -1.05 13.48 -7.00
C TYR A 742 -0.28 12.46 -6.17
N ALA A 743 -0.99 11.84 -5.22
CA ALA A 743 -0.58 10.62 -4.56
C ALA A 743 -1.81 9.74 -4.36
N VAL A 744 -1.69 8.45 -4.64
CA VAL A 744 -2.76 7.47 -4.43
C VAL A 744 -2.37 6.59 -3.24
N VAL A 745 -3.21 6.60 -2.20
CA VAL A 745 -2.98 5.89 -0.96
C VAL A 745 -3.99 4.76 -0.83
N HIS A 746 -3.48 3.54 -0.78
CA HIS A 746 -4.29 2.34 -0.52
C HIS A 746 -4.34 2.07 0.98
N LEU A 747 -5.54 2.16 1.56
CA LEU A 747 -5.85 1.92 2.96
C LEU A 747 -6.69 0.64 3.08
N ILE A 748 -6.65 -0.01 4.24
CA ILE A 748 -7.35 -1.29 4.47
C ILE A 748 -8.08 -1.24 5.80
N VAL A 749 -9.33 -1.70 5.81
CA VAL A 749 -10.09 -1.95 7.04
C VAL A 749 -9.63 -3.26 7.65
N ILE A 750 -8.97 -3.19 8.79
CA ILE A 750 -8.53 -4.37 9.56
C ILE A 750 -9.53 -4.66 10.68
N PRO A 751 -9.58 -5.89 11.21
CA PRO A 751 -10.42 -6.15 12.39
C PRO A 751 -9.85 -5.35 13.58
N GLU A 752 -10.71 -4.94 14.49
CA GLU A 752 -10.26 -4.43 15.79
C GLU A 752 -9.43 -5.54 16.45
N GLU A 753 -8.21 -5.21 16.88
CA GLU A 753 -7.33 -6.21 17.49
C GLU A 753 -8.06 -6.85 18.68
N PRO A 754 -8.12 -8.19 18.76
CA PRO A 754 -8.68 -8.83 19.92
C PRO A 754 -7.84 -8.41 21.12
N ASP A 755 -8.48 -7.76 22.09
CA ASP A 755 -7.83 -7.42 23.34
C ASP A 755 -7.30 -8.70 23.99
N LYS A 756 -5.97 -8.84 24.07
CA LYS A 756 -5.27 -9.95 24.73
C LYS A 756 -4.69 -9.54 26.08
N THR A 757 -4.93 -8.30 26.51
CA THR A 757 -4.25 -7.73 27.68
C THR A 757 -5.05 -8.08 28.94
N PRO A 758 -4.50 -8.88 29.87
CA PRO A 758 -5.24 -9.19 31.09
C PRO A 758 -5.54 -7.94 31.92
N PRO A 759 -6.71 -7.89 32.60
CA PRO A 759 -7.05 -6.78 33.46
C PRO A 759 -6.05 -6.63 34.63
N ALA A 760 -6.04 -5.47 35.27
CA ALA A 760 -5.13 -5.16 36.37
C ALA A 760 -5.86 -4.83 37.66
N CYS A 761 -5.27 -5.25 38.77
CA CYS A 761 -5.68 -4.89 40.12
C CYS A 761 -4.51 -4.24 40.87
N SER A 762 -4.80 -3.21 41.64
CA SER A 762 -3.82 -2.51 42.48
C SER A 762 -4.42 -2.26 43.85
N SER A 763 -3.68 -2.61 44.91
CA SER A 763 -4.06 -2.28 46.28
C SER A 763 -3.75 -0.81 46.56
N LEU A 764 -4.74 -0.08 47.06
CA LEU A 764 -4.61 1.32 47.43
C LEU A 764 -4.17 1.47 48.88
N GLN A 765 -4.85 0.76 49.80
CA GLN A 765 -4.63 0.87 51.23
C GLN A 765 -4.91 -0.48 51.89
N VAL A 766 -4.02 -0.91 52.78
CA VAL A 766 -4.18 -2.12 53.60
C VAL A 766 -4.22 -1.70 55.06
N GLU A 767 -5.35 -1.92 55.72
CA GLU A 767 -5.52 -1.72 57.16
C GLU A 767 -5.44 -3.08 57.84
N SER A 768 -4.47 -3.28 58.73
CA SER A 768 -4.36 -4.53 59.49
C SER A 768 -4.30 -4.25 60.98
N SER A 769 -5.16 -4.93 61.73
CA SER A 769 -5.19 -4.92 63.20
C SER A 769 -5.08 -6.35 63.70
N CYS A 770 -4.04 -7.06 63.25
CA CYS A 770 -3.84 -8.48 63.55
C CYS A 770 -2.85 -8.67 64.72
N PRO A 771 -3.33 -9.00 65.93
CA PRO A 771 -2.48 -9.39 67.06
C PRO A 771 -1.94 -10.82 66.90
N SER A 772 -1.08 -11.28 67.81
CA SER A 772 -0.47 -12.62 67.79
C SER A 772 -1.50 -13.76 67.86
N LEU A 773 -2.68 -13.51 68.44
CA LEU A 773 -3.82 -14.43 68.40
C LEU A 773 -4.78 -14.01 67.28
N CYS A 774 -4.82 -14.75 66.17
CA CYS A 774 -5.54 -14.35 64.96
C CYS A 774 -7.06 -14.16 65.14
N SER A 775 -7.65 -14.76 66.19
CA SER A 775 -9.08 -14.68 66.50
C SER A 775 -9.53 -13.34 67.06
N GLN A 776 -8.59 -12.44 67.39
CA GLN A 776 -8.88 -11.15 68.05
C GLN A 776 -8.73 -9.94 67.12
N GLY A 777 -8.58 -10.14 65.81
CA GLY A 777 -8.33 -9.07 64.86
C GLY A 777 -8.98 -9.27 63.50
N SER A 778 -9.03 -8.18 62.73
CA SER A 778 -9.43 -8.21 61.31
C SER A 778 -8.49 -7.35 60.49
N TRP A 779 -8.49 -7.60 59.19
CA TRP A 779 -7.79 -6.80 58.21
C TRP A 779 -8.72 -6.45 57.05
N LYS A 780 -8.43 -5.30 56.43
CA LYS A 780 -9.17 -4.77 55.30
C LYS A 780 -8.20 -4.30 54.23
N VAL A 781 -8.57 -4.47 52.97
CA VAL A 781 -7.82 -3.92 51.84
C VAL A 781 -8.77 -3.23 50.86
N SER A 782 -8.43 -2.01 50.51
CA SER A 782 -9.04 -1.26 49.41
C SER A 782 -8.22 -1.50 48.14
N LEU A 783 -8.88 -1.88 47.06
CA LEU A 783 -8.26 -2.19 45.78
C LEU A 783 -9.04 -1.60 44.60
N VAL A 784 -8.33 -1.30 43.52
CA VAL A 784 -8.92 -0.85 42.25
C VAL A 784 -8.62 -1.89 41.18
N ALA A 785 -9.66 -2.33 40.47
CA ALA A 785 -9.52 -3.07 39.23
C ALA A 785 -9.77 -2.14 38.04
N LYS A 786 -8.94 -2.26 37.02
CA LYS A 786 -9.18 -1.64 35.72
C LYS A 786 -8.81 -2.62 34.63
N ASP A 787 -9.55 -2.57 33.53
CA ASP A 787 -9.04 -3.18 32.32
C ASP A 787 -7.82 -2.37 31.81
N ARG A 788 -6.82 -3.08 31.29
CA ARG A 788 -5.65 -2.46 30.65
C ARG A 788 -5.80 -2.42 29.14
N GLY A 789 -6.62 -3.30 28.58
CA GLY A 789 -6.97 -3.29 27.17
C GLY A 789 -8.17 -2.40 26.86
N HIS A 790 -8.84 -2.74 25.76
CA HIS A 790 -9.95 -1.96 25.20
C HIS A 790 -11.31 -2.65 25.37
N SER A 791 -11.34 -3.89 25.88
CA SER A 791 -12.57 -4.69 25.98
C SER A 791 -13.41 -4.36 27.22
N GLY A 792 -12.81 -3.79 28.25
CA GLY A 792 -13.43 -3.46 29.53
C GLY A 792 -13.65 -4.69 30.43
N LEU A 793 -13.87 -4.45 31.73
CA LEU A 793 -14.11 -5.54 32.69
C LEU A 793 -15.46 -6.23 32.43
N ALA A 794 -15.46 -7.57 32.42
CA ALA A 794 -16.67 -8.39 32.26
C ALA A 794 -17.17 -8.95 33.59
N SER A 795 -16.31 -9.62 34.37
CA SER A 795 -16.74 -10.25 35.62
C SER A 795 -15.69 -10.24 36.72
N ILE A 796 -16.16 -10.34 37.96
CA ILE A 796 -15.34 -10.43 39.17
C ILE A 796 -15.82 -11.61 40.01
N GLN A 797 -14.88 -12.39 40.53
CA GLN A 797 -15.16 -13.50 41.45
C GLN A 797 -14.15 -13.54 42.59
N LEU A 798 -14.62 -13.81 43.81
CA LEU A 798 -13.75 -14.16 44.94
C LEU A 798 -13.56 -15.69 44.96
N THR A 799 -12.38 -16.17 44.58
CA THR A 799 -12.09 -17.61 44.43
C THR A 799 -11.47 -18.24 45.66
N GLN A 800 -10.87 -17.44 46.55
CA GLN A 800 -10.28 -17.90 47.80
C GLN A 800 -10.38 -16.81 48.88
N GLY A 801 -10.67 -17.22 50.12
CA GLY A 801 -10.76 -16.33 51.29
C GLY A 801 -11.93 -16.71 52.19
N GLU A 802 -11.92 -16.24 53.44
CA GLU A 802 -13.04 -16.42 54.39
C GLU A 802 -13.73 -15.08 54.74
N GLY A 803 -13.40 -14.03 53.99
CA GLY A 803 -13.92 -12.68 54.17
C GLY A 803 -14.98 -12.28 53.15
N THR A 804 -15.40 -11.02 53.22
CA THR A 804 -16.40 -10.42 52.32
C THR A 804 -15.75 -9.36 51.44
N LEU A 805 -16.00 -9.44 50.13
CA LEU A 805 -15.62 -8.45 49.12
C LEU A 805 -16.83 -7.57 48.79
N ILE A 806 -16.69 -6.25 48.86
CA ILE A 806 -17.73 -5.28 48.56
C ILE A 806 -17.31 -4.42 47.38
N LEU A 807 -18.18 -4.31 46.37
CA LEU A 807 -17.99 -3.53 45.14
C LEU A 807 -18.63 -2.14 45.27
N PHE A 808 -17.93 -1.09 44.80
CA PHE A 808 -18.40 0.32 44.86
C PHE A 808 -18.41 0.97 43.48
N GLU A 809 -19.41 1.84 43.25
CA GLU A 809 -19.51 2.66 42.03
C GLU A 809 -18.56 3.86 42.14
N VAL A 810 -17.70 4.06 41.14
CA VAL A 810 -16.83 5.24 41.08
C VAL A 810 -17.66 6.44 40.60
N THR A 811 -18.31 7.13 41.53
CA THR A 811 -18.89 8.45 41.27
C THR A 811 -17.77 9.48 41.27
N THR A 812 -17.47 10.03 40.09
CA THR A 812 -16.64 11.24 39.98
C THR A 812 -17.47 12.44 40.43
N GLU A 813 -17.74 12.55 41.72
CA GLU A 813 -18.14 13.82 42.33
C GLU A 813 -16.94 14.41 43.06
N ARG A 814 -16.59 15.64 42.65
CA ARG A 814 -15.48 16.43 43.16
C ARG A 814 -15.59 16.61 44.67
N HIS A 815 -14.80 15.86 45.44
CA HIS A 815 -14.30 16.32 46.72
C HIS A 815 -12.77 16.26 46.70
N VAL A 816 -12.18 17.45 46.67
CA VAL A 816 -10.74 17.68 46.76
C VAL A 816 -10.24 17.16 48.11
N GLN A 817 -9.58 16.01 48.10
CA GLN A 817 -8.47 15.71 49.01
C GLN A 817 -7.32 15.18 48.16
N HIS A 818 -6.13 15.75 48.40
CA HIS A 818 -4.93 15.62 47.58
C HIS A 818 -4.52 14.17 47.30
N PHE A 819 -4.34 13.83 46.02
CA PHE A 819 -3.42 12.77 45.61
C PHE A 819 -1.98 13.32 45.65
N PRO A 820 -0.99 12.64 46.26
CA PRO A 820 0.40 12.98 46.05
C PRO A 820 0.81 12.56 44.64
N GLN A 821 1.12 13.55 43.80
CA GLN A 821 1.83 13.35 42.53
C GLN A 821 3.25 12.84 42.83
N LEU A 822 3.62 11.70 42.25
CA LEU A 822 5.04 11.39 42.01
C LEU A 822 5.49 12.20 40.80
N HIS A 823 6.69 12.78 40.92
CA HIS A 823 7.33 13.70 39.99
C HIS A 823 7.37 13.21 38.52
N GLU A 824 6.83 14.05 37.63
CA GLU A 824 7.43 14.29 36.32
C GLU A 824 8.07 15.68 36.35
N GLU A 825 9.36 15.74 36.09
CA GLU A 825 10.10 16.99 35.92
C GLU A 825 9.64 17.68 34.64
N THR A 826 9.21 18.95 34.74
CA THR A 826 9.06 19.82 33.56
C THR A 826 9.60 21.21 33.85
N MET A 827 10.46 21.68 32.94
CA MET A 827 11.04 23.02 32.90
C MET A 827 9.98 24.10 32.61
N GLY A 828 9.71 24.95 33.61
CA GLY A 828 9.70 26.43 33.56
C GLY A 828 8.77 27.24 32.63
N GLY A 829 7.80 27.93 33.25
CA GLY A 829 7.44 29.36 33.01
C GLY A 829 6.22 29.65 32.09
N VAL A 830 5.32 30.64 32.27
CA VAL A 830 5.18 31.85 33.13
C VAL A 830 3.70 32.40 33.06
N HIS A 831 3.17 32.90 34.19
CA HIS A 831 2.15 33.96 34.49
C HIS A 831 0.61 33.96 34.13
N LEU A 832 -0.21 33.92 35.22
CA LEU A 832 -1.21 34.91 35.77
C LEU A 832 -2.58 35.20 35.04
N PRO A 833 -3.64 35.76 35.72
CA PRO A 833 -4.85 35.01 36.15
C PRO A 833 -6.22 35.77 36.01
N LEU A 834 -7.25 35.25 36.71
CA LEU A 834 -8.49 35.90 37.23
C LEU A 834 -9.78 35.84 36.39
N LEU A 835 -10.84 35.19 36.91
CA LEU A 835 -12.03 35.86 37.51
C LEU A 835 -13.13 34.87 37.96
N GLN A 836 -13.70 35.16 39.14
CA GLN A 836 -14.97 34.70 39.74
C GLN A 836 -16.20 35.11 38.89
N PRO A 837 -17.47 34.64 39.09
CA PRO A 837 -18.17 34.59 40.39
C PRO A 837 -19.34 33.57 40.62
N GLN A 838 -19.86 33.68 41.85
CA GLN A 838 -21.10 33.21 42.52
C GLN A 838 -22.35 32.99 41.61
N LYS A 839 -23.13 31.90 41.78
CA LYS A 839 -24.14 31.55 42.81
C LYS A 839 -25.45 32.34 42.65
N ASP A 840 -26.55 31.64 42.31
CA ASP A 840 -27.89 31.94 42.81
C ASP A 840 -28.88 30.78 42.64
N THR A 841 -29.88 30.80 43.52
CA THR A 841 -30.77 29.75 43.98
C THR A 841 -32.17 29.77 43.35
N SER A 842 -32.79 28.58 43.34
CA SER A 842 -34.22 28.26 43.59
C SER A 842 -35.33 28.91 42.75
N GLU A 843 -36.23 28.09 42.18
CA GLU A 843 -37.62 27.91 42.69
C GLU A 843 -38.47 26.97 41.81
N ILE A 844 -39.56 26.53 42.42
CA ILE A 844 -40.43 25.38 42.17
C ILE A 844 -41.59 25.74 41.23
N ASN A 845 -42.05 24.79 40.38
CA ASN A 845 -43.47 24.66 40.06
C ASN A 845 -43.85 23.27 39.50
N ASN A 846 -44.91 22.70 40.08
CA ASN A 846 -45.58 21.46 39.69
C ASN A 846 -46.73 21.76 38.70
N HIS A 847 -46.92 20.91 37.67
CA HIS A 847 -48.19 20.19 37.44
C HIS A 847 -48.11 19.15 36.31
N HIS A 848 -48.75 18.02 36.57
CA HIS A 848 -48.85 16.73 35.86
C HIS A 848 -49.41 16.72 34.42
N LEU A 849 -49.00 15.72 33.62
CA LEU A 849 -49.87 14.67 33.04
C LEU A 849 -49.07 13.56 32.31
N GLY A 850 -49.45 12.29 32.50
CA GLY A 850 -49.35 11.26 31.44
C GLY A 850 -48.31 10.14 31.56
N THR A 851 -48.66 9.09 32.29
CA THR A 851 -48.52 7.64 31.97
C THR A 851 -47.29 7.14 31.16
N GLY A 852 -46.48 6.28 31.79
CA GLY A 852 -45.56 5.39 31.08
C GLY A 852 -44.61 4.61 31.99
N ALA A 853 -44.99 3.38 32.31
CA ALA A 853 -44.18 2.21 32.71
C ALA A 853 -42.96 2.41 33.64
N GLU A 854 -43.09 1.88 34.86
CA GLU A 854 -41.99 1.57 35.78
C GLU A 854 -40.91 0.69 35.12
N HIS A 855 -39.77 1.28 34.78
CA HIS A 855 -38.50 0.56 34.80
C HIS A 855 -37.79 0.88 36.12
N GLY A 856 -37.88 -0.06 37.06
CA GLY A 856 -37.16 0.00 38.32
C GLY A 856 -35.65 0.03 38.06
N HIS A 857 -35.03 1.20 38.16
CA HIS A 857 -33.60 1.31 38.38
C HIS A 857 -33.30 0.81 39.79
N GLN A 858 -32.91 -0.46 39.92
CA GLN A 858 -32.22 -0.93 41.11
C GLN A 858 -30.90 -0.16 41.23
N ARG A 859 -30.88 0.78 42.19
CA ARG A 859 -29.70 1.47 42.68
C ARG A 859 -28.85 0.45 43.43
N LEU A 860 -27.72 0.04 42.87
CA LEU A 860 -26.81 -0.95 43.44
C LEU A 860 -25.93 -0.31 44.53
N GLU A 861 -26.41 -0.26 45.77
CA GLU A 861 -25.52 -0.17 46.92
C GLU A 861 -25.07 -1.57 47.33
N GLY A 862 -23.77 -1.87 47.13
CA GLY A 862 -23.05 -2.92 47.86
C GLY A 862 -23.31 -4.38 47.45
N VAL A 863 -22.89 -4.78 46.25
CA VAL A 863 -22.76 -6.22 45.93
C VAL A 863 -21.69 -6.82 46.84
N GLN A 864 -22.09 -7.73 47.71
CA GLN A 864 -21.21 -8.48 48.62
C GLN A 864 -20.93 -9.85 48.02
N LEU A 865 -19.66 -10.21 47.94
CA LEU A 865 -19.20 -11.50 47.47
C LEU A 865 -18.45 -12.24 48.58
N VAL A 866 -18.78 -13.51 48.76
CA VAL A 866 -18.09 -14.47 49.61
C VAL A 866 -17.51 -15.61 48.77
N ASN A 867 -16.56 -16.33 49.34
CA ASN A 867 -15.92 -17.43 48.64
C ASN A 867 -16.94 -18.54 48.32
N GLY A 868 -16.96 -18.97 47.05
CA GLY A 868 -17.92 -19.95 46.52
C GLY A 868 -19.04 -19.32 45.68
N ASP A 869 -19.18 -18.00 45.67
CA ASP A 869 -20.16 -17.32 44.82
C ASP A 869 -19.81 -17.44 43.32
N HIS A 870 -20.84 -17.42 42.48
CA HIS A 870 -20.68 -17.37 41.03
C HIS A 870 -20.07 -16.01 40.59
N PRO A 871 -19.32 -15.96 39.47
CA PRO A 871 -18.79 -14.71 38.93
C PRO A 871 -19.90 -13.67 38.72
N VAL A 872 -19.70 -12.46 39.24
CA VAL A 872 -20.65 -11.35 39.05
C VAL A 872 -20.33 -10.64 37.74
N ASN A 873 -21.32 -10.54 36.86
CA ASN A 873 -21.21 -9.75 35.65
C ASN A 873 -21.26 -8.24 35.99
N ILE A 874 -20.19 -7.53 35.64
CA ILE A 874 -20.03 -6.09 35.85
C ILE A 874 -19.90 -5.30 34.53
N SER A 875 -20.07 -5.97 33.40
CA SER A 875 -19.88 -5.38 32.06
C SER A 875 -20.76 -4.15 31.85
N GLU A 876 -22.07 -4.24 32.10
CA GLU A 876 -23.00 -3.12 31.94
C GLU A 876 -22.80 -2.02 32.98
N TRP A 877 -22.27 -2.37 34.16
CA TRP A 877 -22.08 -1.45 35.28
C TRP A 877 -20.87 -0.53 35.07
N THR A 878 -19.74 -1.09 34.62
CA THR A 878 -18.49 -0.33 34.54
C THR A 878 -18.44 0.65 33.38
N LYS A 879 -19.08 0.33 32.24
CA LYS A 879 -18.97 1.11 30.99
C LYS A 879 -17.50 1.49 30.67
N GLY A 880 -16.55 0.59 30.94
CA GLY A 880 -15.12 0.80 30.73
C GLY A 880 -14.38 1.59 31.82
N LYS A 881 -15.04 1.98 32.93
CA LYS A 881 -14.40 2.67 34.06
C LYS A 881 -13.77 1.68 35.07
N PRO A 882 -12.73 2.08 35.82
CA PRO A 882 -12.20 1.30 36.94
C PRO A 882 -13.24 1.03 38.04
N VAL A 883 -13.12 -0.12 38.71
CA VAL A 883 -13.96 -0.54 39.84
C VAL A 883 -13.17 -0.47 41.13
N MET A 884 -13.75 0.18 42.15
CA MET A 884 -13.19 0.17 43.50
C MET A 884 -13.85 -0.94 44.33
N MET A 885 -13.04 -1.62 45.13
CA MET A 885 -13.44 -2.77 45.95
C MET A 885 -12.84 -2.68 47.34
N HIS A 886 -13.56 -3.19 48.33
CA HIS A 886 -13.06 -3.39 49.68
C HIS A 886 -13.21 -4.86 50.08
N TYR A 887 -12.12 -5.51 50.44
CA TYR A 887 -12.15 -6.84 51.03
C TYR A 887 -11.89 -6.74 52.54
N SER A 888 -12.65 -7.49 53.33
CA SER A 888 -12.48 -7.56 54.78
C SER A 888 -12.53 -8.99 55.28
N SER A 889 -11.59 -9.39 56.13
CA SER A 889 -11.48 -10.75 56.65
C SER A 889 -10.91 -10.78 58.06
N GLY A 890 -11.21 -11.84 58.81
CA GLY A 890 -10.55 -12.13 60.08
C GLY A 890 -9.06 -12.44 59.87
N CYS A 891 -8.23 -12.19 60.88
CA CYS A 891 -6.78 -12.42 60.76
C CYS A 891 -6.38 -13.90 60.69
N CYS A 892 -7.29 -14.83 60.99
CA CYS A 892 -7.04 -16.27 60.82
C CYS A 892 -7.05 -16.72 59.34
N ALA A 893 -7.61 -15.89 58.45
CA ALA A 893 -7.53 -16.05 57.00
C ALA A 893 -6.72 -14.87 56.42
N PRO A 894 -5.38 -14.94 56.42
CA PRO A 894 -4.52 -13.82 56.05
C PRO A 894 -4.37 -13.61 54.54
N GLN A 895 -4.99 -14.46 53.72
CA GLN A 895 -4.87 -14.45 52.27
C GLN A 895 -6.24 -14.60 51.61
N ALA A 896 -6.41 -13.95 50.47
CA ALA A 896 -7.56 -14.11 49.58
C ALA A 896 -7.12 -13.99 48.13
N GLU A 897 -7.89 -14.58 47.22
CA GLU A 897 -7.68 -14.50 45.78
C GLU A 897 -8.99 -14.07 45.11
N LEU A 898 -8.88 -13.10 44.21
CA LEU A 898 -9.96 -12.71 43.31
C LEU A 898 -9.52 -12.86 41.85
N VAL A 899 -10.48 -13.23 41.01
CA VAL A 899 -10.32 -13.38 39.57
C VAL A 899 -11.09 -12.26 38.89
N LEU A 900 -10.41 -11.55 38.01
CA LEU A 900 -10.97 -10.55 37.10
C LEU A 900 -10.99 -11.14 35.69
N LEU A 901 -12.12 -11.00 35.00
CA LEU A 901 -12.25 -11.32 33.58
C LEU A 901 -12.63 -10.05 32.82
N ASP A 902 -12.01 -9.80 31.68
CA ASP A 902 -12.44 -8.76 30.74
C ASP A 902 -13.44 -9.32 29.72
N ARG A 903 -13.96 -8.46 28.82
CA ARG A 903 -14.95 -8.89 27.80
C ARG A 903 -14.32 -9.65 26.65
N ALA A 904 -13.00 -9.57 26.47
CA ALA A 904 -12.27 -10.37 25.49
C ALA A 904 -11.91 -11.76 26.03
N GLY A 905 -12.16 -12.04 27.31
CA GLY A 905 -11.93 -13.33 27.96
C GLY A 905 -10.55 -13.47 28.61
N ASN A 906 -9.76 -12.40 28.69
CA ASN A 906 -8.50 -12.45 29.42
C ASN A 906 -8.75 -12.39 30.92
N MET A 907 -7.90 -13.10 31.66
CA MET A 907 -8.09 -13.36 33.07
C MET A 907 -6.90 -12.87 33.89
N ARG A 908 -7.19 -12.21 35.02
CA ARG A 908 -6.18 -11.85 36.02
C ARG A 908 -6.54 -12.42 37.39
N ARG A 909 -5.58 -13.10 38.02
CA ARG A 909 -5.64 -13.46 39.44
C ARG A 909 -4.95 -12.38 40.29
N CYS A 910 -5.61 -12.01 41.36
CA CYS A 910 -5.22 -10.92 42.25
C CYS A 910 -5.13 -11.45 43.67
N HIS A 911 -3.91 -11.55 44.20
CA HIS A 911 -3.66 -12.05 45.54
C HIS A 911 -3.70 -10.90 46.55
N LEU A 912 -4.55 -11.04 47.56
CA LEU A 912 -4.68 -10.13 48.68
C LEU A 912 -4.03 -10.77 49.91
N ILE A 913 -3.18 -10.02 50.61
CA ILE A 913 -2.43 -10.52 51.77
C ILE A 913 -2.52 -9.48 52.89
N ALA A 914 -2.83 -9.93 54.11
CA ALA A 914 -2.69 -9.12 55.31
C ALA A 914 -1.22 -8.71 55.48
N SER A 915 -0.95 -7.40 55.60
CA SER A 915 0.38 -6.78 55.46
C SER A 915 1.52 -7.35 56.34
N GLN A 916 1.25 -8.22 57.31
CA GLN A 916 2.29 -8.88 58.13
C GLN A 916 3.04 -10.06 57.47
N GLN A 917 2.64 -10.53 56.27
CA GLN A 917 3.38 -11.62 55.58
C GLN A 917 4.31 -11.19 54.44
N ARG A 918 4.42 -9.89 54.10
CA ARG A 918 5.43 -9.43 53.12
C ARG A 918 6.86 -9.46 53.68
N ALA A 919 7.04 -9.12 54.97
CA ALA A 919 8.35 -9.10 55.61
C ALA A 919 8.97 -10.49 55.88
N LEU A 920 8.17 -11.57 55.88
CA LEU A 920 8.65 -12.94 56.10
C LEU A 920 9.08 -13.66 54.82
N ARG A 921 8.65 -13.20 53.63
CA ARG A 921 9.09 -13.76 52.34
C ARG A 921 10.42 -13.18 51.85
N GLU A 922 10.76 -11.96 52.24
CA GLU A 922 12.08 -11.36 51.93
C GLU A 922 13.16 -11.79 52.92
N ASN A 923 12.83 -12.06 54.20
CA ASN A 923 13.81 -12.55 55.18
C ASN A 923 14.19 -14.05 55.02
N ASN A 924 13.37 -14.87 54.34
CA ASN A 924 13.68 -16.29 54.12
C ASN A 924 14.54 -16.58 52.87
N ARG A 925 15.04 -15.55 52.17
CA ARG A 925 16.10 -15.69 51.15
C ARG A 925 17.47 -15.18 51.61
N ALA A 926 17.57 -14.57 52.79
CA ALA A 926 18.81 -13.96 53.28
C ALA A 926 19.63 -14.82 54.28
N HIS A 927 19.17 -16.02 54.64
CA HIS A 927 19.89 -16.92 55.55
C HIS A 927 20.04 -18.33 54.99
N SER A 928 20.93 -18.45 54.00
CA SER A 928 21.69 -19.68 53.75
C SER A 928 23.06 -19.30 53.19
N GLY A 929 24.07 -19.22 54.05
CA GLY A 929 25.47 -19.01 53.65
C GLY A 929 26.30 -18.26 54.69
N GLU A 930 26.56 -18.88 55.85
CA GLU A 930 27.62 -18.46 56.77
C GLU A 930 28.98 -19.09 56.40
N PHE A 931 30.05 -18.43 56.87
CA PHE A 931 31.49 -18.77 56.93
C PHE A 931 32.33 -18.39 55.69
N THR A 932 33.48 -17.69 55.78
CA THR A 932 34.40 -17.38 56.89
C THR A 932 35.38 -16.25 56.48
N SER A 933 35.65 -15.33 57.41
CA SER A 933 36.94 -14.68 57.77
C SER A 933 38.12 -14.64 56.76
N GLN A 934 38.63 -13.44 56.42
CA GLN A 934 39.83 -12.84 57.03
C GLN A 934 40.24 -11.48 56.41
N LEU A 935 40.64 -10.56 57.30
CA LEU A 935 41.36 -9.30 57.08
C LEU A 935 42.64 -9.46 56.22
N VAL A 936 42.93 -8.50 55.34
CA VAL A 936 44.23 -7.80 55.24
C VAL A 936 44.01 -6.38 54.67
N LEU A 937 44.44 -5.36 55.44
CA LEU A 937 44.67 -3.97 55.01
C LEU A 937 45.87 -3.89 54.06
N MET A 938 45.87 -2.97 53.08
CA MET A 938 46.98 -2.01 52.86
C MET A 938 46.64 -0.97 51.76
N LEU A 939 46.57 0.28 52.21
CA LEU A 939 47.13 1.52 51.65
C LEU A 939 46.81 2.00 50.22
N TRP A 940 46.16 3.17 50.20
CA TRP A 940 46.24 4.21 49.17
C TRP A 940 47.63 4.87 49.10
N GLY A 941 48.04 5.26 47.89
CA GLY A 941 49.21 6.10 47.66
C GLY A 941 49.38 6.57 46.21
N HIS A 942 48.82 7.74 45.91
CA HIS A 942 49.35 8.84 45.09
C HIS A 942 49.92 8.64 43.66
N SER A 943 49.29 9.41 42.75
CA SER A 943 49.88 10.47 41.89
C SER A 943 50.52 10.15 40.52
N ALA A 944 49.85 10.70 39.50
CA ALA A 944 50.34 11.58 38.42
C ALA A 944 51.57 11.20 37.57
N LEU A 945 51.39 11.17 36.23
CA LEU A 945 52.25 11.71 35.15
C LEU A 945 51.70 11.17 33.81
N ILE A 946 51.02 11.97 32.98
CA ILE A 946 51.59 12.81 31.90
C ILE A 946 52.75 12.14 31.17
N PHE A 947 52.51 11.68 29.94
CA PHE A 947 53.43 11.87 28.81
C PHE A 947 52.66 12.12 27.50
N ILE A 948 53.14 13.13 26.80
CA ILE A 948 52.73 13.68 25.50
C ILE A 948 53.70 13.10 24.44
N TYR A 949 53.33 13.23 23.15
CA TYR A 949 54.13 13.13 21.90
C TYR A 949 54.25 11.72 21.30
N ASP A 950 54.09 11.46 19.99
CA ASP A 950 53.78 12.25 18.78
C ASP A 950 53.54 11.23 17.62
N PRO A 951 52.96 11.62 16.48
CA PRO A 951 52.53 10.74 15.41
C PRO A 951 53.63 10.51 14.36
N ARG A 952 53.46 9.42 13.62
CA ARG A 952 53.85 9.30 12.22
C ARG A 952 52.78 8.56 11.46
#